data_AF-A0A1F7R7H3-F1
#
_entry.id   AF-A0A1F7R7H3-F1
#
_cell.length_a   1.000
_cell.length_b   1.000
_cell.length_c   1.000
_cell.angle_alpha   90.00
_cell.angle_beta   90.00
_cell.angle_gamma   90.00
#
_symmetry.space_group_name_H-M   'P 1'
#
loop_
_entity.id
_entity.type
_entity.pdbx_description
1 polymer ?
#
loop_
_entity_poly.entity_id
_entity_poly.type
_entity_poly.pdbx_seq_one_letter_code
_entity_poly.pdbx_strand_id
1 'polypeptide(L)'
;MSGLFIVIEGSDGSGKTTQLNILTKRLEAIGYEVAVFDFPQYNQPSAHFIESYLGGKYGPAASINPYTASLFYALDRYSASASINNALKSGKIVLSNRYTGSNMAHQGSKFTNQAEQRGFFVWEDSLEFQLLGIPRPDLNIYLRVPAEISKQLISKRAKKSPQKIKPDQHEADFDHLKRAVATYDTLCQLFPKDYVAINCTKNGKILDIPTINNRIWTAIRHLLPEDIIQHAPRPITVKLSEYDQPLTKQPELVSKTDQLSAGPIMQMSISRLVGWFFVKNSHLGVRARTSVPKLPPKSPSYLKLDIPAEAQKKYHQVLKQIISGRNDLIGQLKAKNGPSISVDSLTIIHNSLSPMAELIDADLLLGNNVTQLVTDCASLGLPEFSGLSQKLNQPPKPAKTSGGIAIPQKLTDGLISYQPSDETVKLINFHPRNEFTLLADLLFSQSKVSRDEIGLSIDSWDYDQKTLYLRRILPVHLARGGLGPASVSYSWDLNTDTAKIAYLVDKNALTVINSQLPTPIYGYEVPEIIEKMTLTDSFVDIFDKSLSLHSLLESSSRPDNAAYAVLGGHKGRWQVSTSLSQLIQIANLANQPGTPQPIIELCFEIVSQVTGCHSNIGDFILGSTKRQTDKQNRSRRHRRTSTKR
;
A
#
# COMPACT_ATOMS: atom_id res chain seq x y z
N MET A 1 13.73 4.85 23.51
CA MET A 1 13.69 5.21 22.08
C MET A 1 14.27 4.04 21.28
N SER A 2 13.78 3.79 20.07
CA SER A 2 14.44 2.84 19.15
C SER A 2 15.77 3.45 18.67
N GLY A 3 16.78 2.61 18.52
CA GLY A 3 18.09 2.97 17.98
C GLY A 3 18.04 3.33 16.49
N LEU A 4 19.14 3.88 16.00
CA LEU A 4 19.31 4.36 14.61
C LEU A 4 20.13 3.35 13.80
N PHE A 5 19.68 2.95 12.62
CA PHE A 5 20.38 2.01 11.74
C PHE A 5 20.90 2.68 10.46
N ILE A 6 22.23 2.79 10.33
CA ILE A 6 22.89 3.36 9.14
C ILE A 6 23.76 2.31 8.45
N VAL A 7 23.66 2.22 7.13
CA VAL A 7 24.51 1.34 6.30
C VAL A 7 25.48 2.17 5.47
N ILE A 8 26.73 1.74 5.39
CA ILE A 8 27.70 2.24 4.42
C ILE A 8 27.76 1.28 3.22
N GLU A 9 27.28 1.77 2.08
CA GLU A 9 27.20 1.03 0.81
C GLU A 9 28.26 1.49 -0.20
N GLY A 10 28.47 0.67 -1.23
CA GLY A 10 29.29 1.01 -2.39
C GLY A 10 30.07 -0.14 -2.98
N SER A 11 30.73 0.13 -4.11
CA SER A 11 31.50 -0.85 -4.87
C SER A 11 32.79 -1.28 -4.15
N ASP A 12 33.41 -2.35 -4.62
CA ASP A 12 34.72 -2.76 -4.10
C ASP A 12 35.76 -1.67 -4.30
N GLY A 13 36.64 -1.50 -3.32
CA GLY A 13 37.63 -0.43 -3.33
C GLY A 13 37.11 0.98 -3.03
N SER A 14 35.82 1.20 -2.72
CA SER A 14 35.29 2.55 -2.44
C SER A 14 35.69 3.13 -1.07
N GLY A 15 36.23 2.31 -0.15
CA GLY A 15 36.69 2.74 1.17
C GLY A 15 35.67 2.58 2.31
N LYS A 16 34.58 1.82 2.11
CA LYS A 16 33.52 1.57 3.10
C LYS A 16 34.03 1.26 4.50
N THR A 17 34.82 0.20 4.64
CA THR A 17 35.36 -0.26 5.93
C THR A 17 36.16 0.84 6.65
N THR A 18 36.98 1.59 5.91
CA THR A 18 37.74 2.70 6.48
C THR A 18 36.82 3.79 7.01
N GLN A 19 35.81 4.16 6.24
CA GLN A 19 34.88 5.22 6.61
C GLN A 19 33.95 4.82 7.75
N LEU A 20 33.46 3.57 7.75
CA LEU A 20 32.68 2.98 8.82
C LEU A 20 33.45 3.02 10.14
N ASN A 21 34.71 2.53 10.16
CA ASN A 21 35.52 2.49 11.37
C ASN A 21 35.78 3.88 11.98
N ILE A 22 35.98 4.91 11.14
CA ILE A 22 36.16 6.28 11.61
C ILE A 22 34.85 6.85 12.15
N LEU A 23 33.73 6.55 11.48
CA LEU A 23 32.41 6.95 11.93
C LEU A 23 32.06 6.33 13.28
N THR A 24 32.32 5.03 13.46
CA THR A 24 32.16 4.30 14.73
C THR A 24 32.90 5.01 15.84
N LYS A 25 34.22 5.21 15.68
CA LYS A 25 35.05 5.90 16.70
C LYS A 25 34.56 7.31 17.01
N ARG A 26 34.08 8.03 15.99
CA ARG A 26 33.56 9.39 16.17
C ARG A 26 32.27 9.41 16.99
N LEU A 27 31.37 8.45 16.75
CA LEU A 27 30.12 8.31 17.49
C LEU A 27 30.35 7.84 18.93
N GLU A 28 31.27 6.90 19.14
CA GLU A 28 31.69 6.47 20.47
C GLU A 28 32.31 7.63 21.27
N ALA A 29 33.18 8.43 20.63
CA ALA A 29 33.84 9.57 21.28
C ALA A 29 32.89 10.68 21.75
N ILE A 30 31.69 10.76 21.19
CA ILE A 30 30.64 11.71 21.59
C ILE A 30 29.54 11.07 22.46
N GLY A 31 29.73 9.81 22.88
CA GLY A 31 28.92 9.17 23.91
C GLY A 31 27.83 8.20 23.42
N TYR A 32 27.76 7.87 22.13
CA TYR A 32 26.81 6.87 21.64
C TYR A 32 27.33 5.45 21.82
N GLU A 33 26.45 4.53 22.20
CA GLU A 33 26.71 3.09 22.06
C GLU A 33 26.51 2.68 20.60
N VAL A 34 27.53 2.04 20.02
CA VAL A 34 27.52 1.64 18.61
C VAL A 34 27.61 0.12 18.49
N ALA A 35 26.76 -0.48 17.66
CA ALA A 35 26.85 -1.87 17.25
C ALA A 35 27.22 -1.94 15.78
N VAL A 36 28.25 -2.72 15.43
CA VAL A 36 28.76 -2.80 14.06
C VAL A 36 28.49 -4.18 13.47
N PHE A 37 27.98 -4.20 12.24
CA PHE A 37 27.79 -5.41 11.43
C PHE A 37 28.55 -5.27 10.11
N ASP A 38 28.95 -6.41 9.54
CA ASP A 38 29.61 -6.48 8.23
C ASP A 38 29.00 -7.66 7.47
N PHE A 39 28.59 -7.44 6.23
CA PHE A 39 27.96 -8.46 5.40
C PHE A 39 28.75 -8.70 4.11
N PRO A 40 28.94 -9.97 3.70
CA PRO A 40 28.51 -11.21 4.36
C PRO A 40 29.17 -11.48 5.72
N GLN A 41 28.49 -12.23 6.59
CA GLN A 41 29.02 -12.70 7.88
C GLN A 41 29.99 -13.88 7.66
N TYR A 42 31.11 -13.64 6.96
CA TYR A 42 32.09 -14.66 6.63
C TYR A 42 32.52 -15.47 7.86
N ASN A 43 32.74 -16.78 7.66
CA ASN A 43 33.01 -17.76 8.72
C ASN A 43 31.82 -18.08 9.65
N GLN A 44 30.63 -17.53 9.43
CA GLN A 44 29.40 -18.00 10.05
C GLN A 44 28.72 -19.07 9.19
N PRO A 45 27.98 -20.03 9.79
CA PRO A 45 27.22 -21.03 9.03
C PRO A 45 26.28 -20.42 7.98
N SER A 46 25.74 -19.24 8.27
CA SER A 46 24.82 -18.52 7.39
C SER A 46 25.46 -18.04 6.08
N ALA A 47 26.78 -17.80 6.07
CA ALA A 47 27.51 -17.37 4.88
C ALA A 47 27.89 -18.52 3.94
N HIS A 48 27.62 -19.79 4.30
CA HIS A 48 28.04 -20.97 3.54
C HIS A 48 27.66 -20.93 2.05
N PHE A 49 26.42 -20.54 1.74
CA PHE A 49 25.94 -20.48 0.37
C PHE A 49 26.58 -19.34 -0.42
N ILE A 50 26.92 -18.23 0.26
CA ILE A 50 27.62 -17.10 -0.34
C ILE A 50 29.06 -17.47 -0.66
N GLU A 51 29.78 -18.09 0.29
CA GLU A 51 31.14 -18.57 0.09
C GLU A 51 31.21 -19.62 -1.04
N SER A 52 30.23 -20.51 -1.10
CA SER A 52 30.11 -21.50 -2.18
C SER A 52 29.81 -20.86 -3.53
N TYR A 53 28.96 -19.83 -3.56
CA TYR A 53 28.65 -19.03 -4.74
C TYR A 53 29.87 -18.28 -5.26
N LEU A 54 30.53 -17.48 -4.41
CA LEU A 54 31.72 -16.70 -4.78
C LEU A 54 32.93 -17.57 -5.10
N GLY A 55 33.05 -18.73 -4.44
CA GLY A 55 34.05 -19.75 -4.73
C GLY A 55 33.81 -20.53 -6.02
N GLY A 56 32.68 -20.31 -6.71
CA GLY A 56 32.36 -20.94 -7.99
C GLY A 56 31.87 -22.38 -7.90
N LYS A 57 31.49 -22.88 -6.72
CA LYS A 57 30.99 -24.26 -6.55
C LYS A 57 29.69 -24.52 -7.31
N TYR A 58 28.89 -23.48 -7.56
CA TYR A 58 27.66 -23.56 -8.34
C TYR A 58 27.86 -23.25 -9.83
N GLY A 59 29.11 -23.04 -10.27
CA GLY A 59 29.46 -22.55 -11.61
C GLY A 59 29.88 -21.07 -11.61
N PRO A 60 30.10 -20.46 -12.78
CA PRO A 60 30.44 -19.05 -12.90
C PRO A 60 29.38 -18.14 -12.25
N ALA A 61 29.81 -17.15 -11.48
CA ALA A 61 28.94 -16.26 -10.72
C ALA A 61 27.99 -15.46 -11.62
N ALA A 62 28.39 -15.23 -12.88
CA ALA A 62 27.61 -14.60 -13.93
C ALA A 62 26.50 -15.50 -14.50
N SER A 63 26.63 -16.84 -14.44
CA SER A 63 25.60 -17.76 -14.91
C SER A 63 24.55 -18.09 -13.84
N ILE A 64 24.81 -17.74 -12.58
CA ILE A 64 23.83 -17.90 -11.50
C ILE A 64 22.78 -16.80 -11.60
N ASN A 65 21.52 -17.24 -11.62
CA ASN A 65 20.35 -16.37 -11.62
C ASN A 65 20.45 -15.33 -10.47
N PRO A 66 20.25 -14.02 -10.76
CA PRO A 66 20.29 -12.95 -9.75
C PRO A 66 19.40 -13.21 -8.54
N TYR A 67 18.19 -13.74 -8.73
CA TYR A 67 17.24 -14.07 -7.66
C TYR A 67 17.81 -15.17 -6.75
N THR A 68 18.40 -16.22 -7.34
CA THR A 68 19.02 -17.32 -6.57
C THR A 68 20.22 -16.85 -5.77
N ALA A 69 21.11 -16.06 -6.39
CA ALA A 69 22.27 -15.50 -5.68
C ALA A 69 21.83 -14.60 -4.53
N SER A 70 20.74 -13.84 -4.71
CA SER A 70 20.23 -12.92 -3.70
C SER A 70 19.70 -13.62 -2.45
N LEU A 71 19.03 -14.77 -2.61
CA LEU A 71 18.58 -15.60 -1.49
C LEU A 71 19.72 -15.98 -0.54
N PHE A 72 20.92 -16.25 -1.05
CA PHE A 72 22.07 -16.60 -0.21
C PHE A 72 22.45 -15.46 0.74
N TYR A 73 22.46 -14.23 0.24
CA TYR A 73 22.74 -13.04 1.04
C TYR A 73 21.58 -12.67 1.98
N ALA A 74 20.34 -12.85 1.54
CA ALA A 74 19.15 -12.60 2.36
C ALA A 74 19.11 -13.53 3.58
N LEU A 75 19.43 -14.82 3.41
CA LEU A 75 19.49 -15.78 4.53
C LEU A 75 20.62 -15.46 5.52
N ASP A 76 21.75 -14.92 5.04
CA ASP A 76 22.83 -14.45 5.90
C ASP A 76 22.42 -13.24 6.76
N ARG A 77 21.73 -12.27 6.17
CA ARG A 77 21.14 -11.13 6.89
C ARG A 77 20.02 -11.55 7.83
N TYR A 78 19.17 -12.50 7.43
CA TYR A 78 18.13 -13.07 8.28
C TYR A 78 18.71 -13.67 9.56
N SER A 79 19.81 -14.43 9.46
CA SER A 79 20.52 -15.00 10.62
C SER A 79 20.97 -13.92 11.62
N ALA A 80 21.42 -12.76 11.14
CA ALA A 80 21.87 -11.65 11.97
C ALA A 80 20.73 -10.71 12.45
N SER A 81 19.52 -10.85 11.90
CA SER A 81 18.39 -9.92 12.11
C SER A 81 18.00 -9.75 13.57
N ALA A 82 18.00 -10.83 14.36
CA ALA A 82 17.67 -10.79 15.78
C ALA A 82 18.68 -9.95 16.58
N SER A 83 19.98 -10.07 16.28
CA SER A 83 21.04 -9.30 16.91
C SER A 83 20.95 -7.81 16.58
N ILE A 84 20.65 -7.49 15.31
CA ILE A 84 20.42 -6.11 14.87
C ILE A 84 19.20 -5.52 15.60
N ASN A 85 18.08 -6.23 15.60
CA ASN A 85 16.86 -5.80 16.28
C ASN A 85 17.08 -5.59 17.79
N ASN A 86 17.86 -6.45 18.45
CA ASN A 86 18.18 -6.29 19.86
C ASN A 86 19.03 -5.04 20.14
N ALA A 87 20.02 -4.76 19.28
CA ALA A 87 20.82 -3.54 19.37
C ALA A 87 19.94 -2.28 19.19
N LEU A 88 19.05 -2.28 18.19
CA LEU A 88 18.10 -1.19 17.96
C LEU A 88 17.12 -1.01 19.11
N LYS A 89 16.54 -2.09 19.64
CA LYS A 89 15.65 -2.02 20.82
C LYS A 89 16.35 -1.47 22.07
N SER A 90 17.67 -1.67 22.16
CA SER A 90 18.50 -1.13 23.24
C SER A 90 18.92 0.33 23.03
N GLY A 91 18.43 1.00 21.98
CA GLY A 91 18.74 2.40 21.70
C GLY A 91 20.12 2.64 21.06
N LYS A 92 20.83 1.58 20.65
CA LYS A 92 22.18 1.71 20.06
C LYS A 92 22.11 2.28 18.64
N ILE A 93 23.18 2.96 18.22
CA ILE A 93 23.41 3.22 16.80
C ILE A 93 23.96 1.94 16.17
N VAL A 94 23.19 1.35 15.26
CA VAL A 94 23.65 0.24 14.44
C VAL A 94 24.31 0.77 13.18
N LEU A 95 25.54 0.36 12.92
CA LEU A 95 26.26 0.65 11.70
C LEU A 95 26.53 -0.66 10.93
N SER A 96 26.32 -0.69 9.62
CA SER A 96 26.68 -1.84 8.80
C SER A 96 27.61 -1.48 7.64
N ASN A 97 28.62 -2.31 7.39
CA ASN A 97 29.33 -2.33 6.11
C ASN A 97 28.58 -3.28 5.16
N ARG A 98 27.97 -2.72 4.12
CA ARG A 98 27.05 -3.41 3.20
C ARG A 98 25.75 -3.91 3.87
N TYR A 99 24.70 -4.01 3.09
CA TYR A 99 23.43 -4.63 3.47
C TYR A 99 22.64 -5.04 2.20
N THR A 100 21.32 -4.93 2.22
CA THR A 100 20.44 -5.19 1.06
C THR A 100 20.81 -4.36 -0.18
N GLY A 101 21.28 -3.12 0.00
CA GLY A 101 21.72 -2.26 -1.11
C GLY A 101 22.86 -2.86 -1.94
N SER A 102 23.78 -3.58 -1.30
CA SER A 102 24.80 -4.36 -1.99
C SER A 102 24.23 -5.48 -2.84
N ASN A 103 23.18 -6.17 -2.38
CA ASN A 103 22.54 -7.22 -3.16
C ASN A 103 21.84 -6.63 -4.38
N MET A 104 21.05 -5.58 -4.16
CA MET A 104 20.39 -4.82 -5.23
C MET A 104 21.42 -4.34 -6.27
N ALA A 105 22.54 -3.75 -5.86
CA ALA A 105 23.53 -3.24 -6.79
C ALA A 105 24.26 -4.33 -7.59
N HIS A 106 24.74 -5.39 -6.92
CA HIS A 106 25.56 -6.42 -7.58
C HIS A 106 24.73 -7.47 -8.35
N GLN A 107 23.53 -7.79 -7.90
CA GLN A 107 22.66 -8.72 -8.64
C GLN A 107 21.81 -7.96 -9.66
N GLY A 108 21.36 -6.74 -9.33
CA GLY A 108 20.69 -5.85 -10.27
C GLY A 108 21.55 -5.49 -11.48
N SER A 109 22.88 -5.42 -11.33
CA SER A 109 23.80 -5.12 -12.43
C SER A 109 23.87 -6.20 -13.51
N LYS A 110 23.28 -7.39 -13.28
CA LYS A 110 23.21 -8.48 -14.25
C LYS A 110 22.05 -8.32 -15.24
N PHE A 111 21.06 -7.49 -14.93
CA PHE A 111 19.94 -7.23 -15.83
C PHE A 111 20.34 -6.19 -16.88
N THR A 112 20.02 -6.48 -18.15
CA THR A 112 20.22 -5.54 -19.26
C THR A 112 18.98 -4.68 -19.51
N ASN A 113 17.80 -5.18 -19.14
CA ASN A 113 16.54 -4.46 -19.18
C ASN A 113 16.30 -3.72 -17.85
N GLN A 114 16.03 -2.41 -17.92
CA GLN A 114 15.81 -1.59 -16.74
C GLN A 114 14.51 -1.94 -15.99
N ALA A 115 13.45 -2.36 -16.68
CA ALA A 115 12.20 -2.77 -16.06
C ALA A 115 12.38 -4.06 -15.26
N GLU A 116 13.09 -5.05 -15.80
CA GLU A 116 13.43 -6.28 -15.09
C GLU A 116 14.33 -5.99 -13.88
N GLN A 117 15.31 -5.09 -14.03
CA GLN A 117 16.16 -4.63 -12.93
C GLN A 117 15.34 -4.00 -11.79
N ARG A 118 14.35 -3.17 -12.13
CA ARG A 118 13.45 -2.55 -11.15
C ARG A 118 12.53 -3.58 -10.49
N GLY A 119 11.97 -4.51 -11.27
CA GLY A 119 11.18 -5.62 -10.74
C GLY A 119 12.00 -6.46 -9.75
N PHE A 120 13.29 -6.67 -10.05
CA PHE A 120 14.23 -7.31 -9.13
C PHE A 120 14.44 -6.50 -7.84
N PHE A 121 14.56 -5.17 -7.89
CA PHE A 121 14.65 -4.36 -6.66
C PHE A 121 13.40 -4.45 -5.79
N VAL A 122 12.21 -4.40 -6.40
CA VAL A 122 10.94 -4.54 -5.67
C VAL A 122 10.85 -5.93 -5.03
N TRP A 123 11.21 -6.98 -5.79
CA TRP A 123 11.25 -8.33 -5.26
C TRP A 123 12.24 -8.50 -4.10
N GLU A 124 13.45 -7.94 -4.21
CA GLU A 124 14.47 -8.01 -3.16
C GLU A 124 14.01 -7.29 -1.89
N ASP A 125 13.38 -6.12 -2.03
CA ASP A 125 12.81 -5.34 -0.93
C ASP A 125 11.70 -6.12 -0.20
N SER A 126 10.76 -6.69 -0.95
CA SER A 126 9.69 -7.54 -0.41
C SER A 126 10.25 -8.80 0.24
N LEU A 127 11.21 -9.49 -0.39
CA LEU A 127 11.84 -10.69 0.17
C LEU A 127 12.47 -10.40 1.52
N GLU A 128 13.35 -9.40 1.60
CA GLU A 128 14.14 -9.18 2.81
C GLU A 128 13.32 -8.51 3.92
N PHE A 129 12.63 -7.42 3.62
CA PHE A 129 12.01 -6.61 4.65
C PHE A 129 10.59 -7.05 5.00
N GLN A 130 9.82 -7.58 4.04
CA GLN A 130 8.42 -7.97 4.28
C GLN A 130 8.32 -9.46 4.63
N LEU A 131 8.88 -10.34 3.78
CA LEU A 131 8.76 -11.79 3.95
C LEU A 131 9.67 -12.33 5.07
N LEU A 132 10.95 -11.93 5.07
CA LEU A 132 11.92 -12.39 6.07
C LEU A 132 11.93 -11.51 7.34
N GLY A 133 11.33 -10.33 7.31
CA GLY A 133 11.27 -9.41 8.47
C GLY A 133 12.65 -8.91 8.91
N ILE A 134 13.63 -8.86 7.98
CA ILE A 134 14.95 -8.29 8.24
C ILE A 134 14.79 -6.80 8.54
N PRO A 135 15.48 -6.22 9.54
CA PRO A 135 15.31 -4.82 9.89
C PRO A 135 15.76 -3.90 8.75
N ARG A 136 14.92 -2.94 8.39
CA ARG A 136 15.21 -1.92 7.37
C ARG A 136 16.13 -0.82 7.95
N PRO A 137 17.19 -0.40 7.24
CA PRO A 137 18.01 0.74 7.65
C PRO A 137 17.23 2.06 7.58
N ASP A 138 17.53 2.98 8.48
CA ASP A 138 17.04 4.37 8.41
C ASP A 138 17.73 5.15 7.28
N LEU A 139 18.99 4.79 6.96
CA LEU A 139 19.73 5.41 5.86
C LEU A 139 20.83 4.50 5.31
N ASN A 140 20.92 4.40 3.98
CA ASN A 140 22.04 3.81 3.26
C ASN A 140 22.89 4.92 2.63
N ILE A 141 24.17 4.98 3.00
CA ILE A 141 25.12 5.96 2.49
C ILE A 141 25.99 5.29 1.45
N TYR A 142 25.75 5.59 0.17
CA TYR A 142 26.55 5.11 -0.93
C TYR A 142 27.81 5.96 -1.11
N LEU A 143 28.98 5.36 -0.91
CA LEU A 143 30.27 5.99 -1.21
C LEU A 143 30.55 5.91 -2.71
N ARG A 144 30.20 6.97 -3.45
CA ARG A 144 30.30 7.02 -4.90
C ARG A 144 31.76 7.23 -5.33
N VAL A 145 32.33 6.18 -5.91
CA VAL A 145 33.68 6.15 -6.49
C VAL A 145 33.59 5.54 -7.89
N PRO A 146 34.10 6.24 -8.94
CA PRO A 146 34.20 5.67 -10.28
C PRO A 146 34.99 4.36 -10.30
N ALA A 147 34.56 3.40 -11.12
CA ALA A 147 35.13 2.05 -11.17
C ALA A 147 36.64 2.05 -11.45
N GLU A 148 37.13 2.97 -12.28
CA GLU A 148 38.54 3.14 -12.61
C GLU A 148 39.39 3.44 -11.36
N ILE A 149 38.88 4.31 -10.48
CA ILE A 149 39.55 4.70 -9.23
C ILE A 149 39.47 3.53 -8.23
N SER A 150 38.32 2.88 -8.12
CA SER A 150 38.16 1.67 -7.30
C SER A 150 39.18 0.58 -7.67
N LYS A 151 39.37 0.29 -8.96
CA LYS A 151 40.37 -0.69 -9.44
C LYS A 151 41.80 -0.31 -9.07
N GLN A 152 42.15 0.97 -9.15
CA GLN A 152 43.48 1.47 -8.72
C GLN A 152 43.69 1.26 -7.20
N LEU A 153 42.63 1.43 -6.40
CA LEU A 153 42.71 1.23 -4.94
C LEU A 153 42.82 -0.25 -4.58
N ILE A 154 42.03 -1.12 -5.23
CA ILE A 154 42.09 -2.58 -5.05
C ILE A 154 43.50 -3.10 -5.39
N SER A 155 44.04 -2.71 -6.55
CA SER A 155 45.39 -3.12 -6.97
C SER A 155 46.51 -2.63 -6.04
N LYS A 156 46.39 -1.40 -5.48
CA LYS A 156 47.32 -0.89 -4.46
C LYS A 156 47.22 -1.68 -3.15
N ARG A 157 46.02 -2.11 -2.75
CA ARG A 157 45.80 -2.94 -1.55
C ARG A 157 46.41 -4.34 -1.74
N ALA A 158 46.18 -4.97 -2.90
CA ALA A 158 46.75 -6.28 -3.21
C ALA A 158 48.29 -6.29 -3.19
N LYS A 159 48.94 -5.19 -3.60
CA LYS A 159 50.41 -5.03 -3.51
C LYS A 159 50.95 -4.86 -2.09
N LYS A 160 50.11 -4.44 -1.13
CA LYS A 160 50.50 -4.19 0.27
C LYS A 160 50.19 -5.36 1.22
N SER A 161 49.37 -6.33 0.80
CA SER A 161 49.04 -7.51 1.63
C SER A 161 50.06 -8.65 1.40
N PRO A 162 50.71 -9.18 2.44
CA PRO A 162 51.62 -10.34 2.34
C PRO A 162 50.92 -11.65 1.94
N GLN A 163 49.60 -11.75 2.15
CA GLN A 163 48.79 -12.91 1.77
C GLN A 163 48.16 -12.67 0.38
N LYS A 164 48.47 -13.55 -0.58
CA LYS A 164 47.79 -13.63 -1.88
C LYS A 164 46.35 -14.14 -1.67
N ILE A 165 45.45 -13.26 -1.26
CA ILE A 165 44.01 -13.54 -1.31
C ILE A 165 43.65 -13.60 -2.79
N LYS A 166 43.18 -14.76 -3.25
CA LYS A 166 42.70 -14.95 -4.63
C LYS A 166 41.45 -14.07 -4.77
N PRO A 167 41.40 -13.13 -5.73
CA PRO A 167 40.21 -12.29 -5.90
C PRO A 167 39.00 -13.17 -6.19
N ASP A 168 37.87 -12.85 -5.57
CA ASP A 168 36.62 -13.54 -5.90
C ASP A 168 36.18 -13.23 -7.35
N GLN A 169 35.21 -13.99 -7.86
CA GLN A 169 34.81 -13.87 -9.27
C GLN A 169 34.26 -12.48 -9.62
N HIS A 170 33.69 -11.74 -8.66
CA HIS A 170 33.16 -10.39 -8.88
C HIS A 170 34.28 -9.35 -8.84
N GLU A 171 35.24 -9.48 -7.94
CA GLU A 171 36.42 -8.60 -7.86
C GLU A 171 37.32 -8.70 -9.11
N ALA A 172 37.30 -9.83 -9.81
CA ALA A 172 38.06 -10.05 -11.04
C ALA A 172 37.42 -9.41 -12.29
N ASP A 173 36.11 -9.12 -12.27
CA ASP A 173 35.35 -8.58 -13.41
C ASP A 173 35.20 -7.05 -13.32
N PHE A 174 35.97 -6.34 -14.13
CA PHE A 174 35.94 -4.88 -14.18
C PHE A 174 34.65 -4.32 -14.79
N ASP A 175 34.02 -5.04 -15.72
CA ASP A 175 32.77 -4.61 -16.34
C ASP A 175 31.61 -4.80 -15.36
N HIS A 176 31.65 -5.87 -14.56
CA HIS A 176 30.76 -6.01 -13.40
C HIS A 176 30.88 -4.85 -12.43
N LEU A 177 32.10 -4.44 -12.06
CA LEU A 177 32.33 -3.29 -11.18
C LEU A 177 31.71 -2.01 -11.75
N LYS A 178 31.87 -1.75 -13.06
CA LYS A 178 31.25 -0.61 -13.74
C LYS A 178 29.72 -0.67 -13.68
N ARG A 179 29.13 -1.83 -13.99
CA ARG A 179 27.69 -2.01 -13.94
C ARG A 179 27.15 -1.87 -12.51
N ALA A 180 27.85 -2.38 -11.50
CA ALA A 180 27.48 -2.23 -10.09
C ALA A 180 27.51 -0.76 -9.65
N VAL A 181 28.53 0.02 -10.03
CA VAL A 181 28.59 1.48 -9.77
C VAL A 181 27.41 2.20 -10.42
N ALA A 182 27.11 1.90 -11.68
CA ALA A 182 25.94 2.46 -12.37
C ALA A 182 24.62 2.05 -11.70
N THR A 183 24.53 0.82 -11.20
CA THR A 183 23.34 0.31 -10.52
C THR A 183 23.14 0.98 -9.16
N TYR A 184 24.21 1.26 -8.40
CA TYR A 184 24.11 2.10 -7.19
C TYR A 184 23.65 3.52 -7.49
N ASP A 185 24.10 4.11 -8.60
CA ASP A 185 23.60 5.42 -9.03
C ASP A 185 22.10 5.36 -9.33
N THR A 186 21.65 4.30 -9.98
CA THR A 186 20.22 4.02 -10.19
C THR A 186 19.47 3.88 -8.87
N LEU A 187 20.01 3.15 -7.88
CA LEU A 187 19.38 3.02 -6.55
C LEU A 187 19.22 4.38 -5.86
N CYS A 188 20.23 5.24 -5.92
CA CYS A 188 20.14 6.59 -5.35
C CYS A 188 19.14 7.49 -6.08
N GLN A 189 18.92 7.26 -7.38
CA GLN A 189 17.92 7.99 -8.17
C GLN A 189 16.50 7.50 -7.89
N LEU A 190 16.31 6.19 -7.79
CA LEU A 190 15.00 5.56 -7.58
C LEU A 190 14.52 5.65 -6.13
N PHE A 191 15.45 5.55 -5.17
CA PHE A 191 15.17 5.49 -3.73
C PHE A 191 15.95 6.57 -2.95
N PRO A 192 15.78 7.87 -3.26
CA PRO A 192 16.59 8.96 -2.69
C PRO A 192 16.36 9.21 -1.20
N LYS A 193 15.34 8.60 -0.60
CA LYS A 193 15.12 8.61 0.86
C LYS A 193 16.00 7.57 1.56
N ASP A 194 16.02 6.36 1.00
CA ASP A 194 16.73 5.24 1.59
C ASP A 194 18.22 5.26 1.23
N TYR A 195 18.59 5.88 0.10
CA TYR A 195 19.96 5.91 -0.41
C TYR A 195 20.45 7.33 -0.70
N VAL A 196 21.56 7.71 -0.05
CA VAL A 196 22.24 8.99 -0.27
C VAL A 196 23.64 8.74 -0.83
N ALA A 197 23.93 9.31 -2.00
CA ALA A 197 25.25 9.25 -2.61
C ALA A 197 26.17 10.34 -2.04
N ILE A 198 27.34 9.95 -1.55
CA ILE A 198 28.44 10.86 -1.22
C ILE A 198 29.49 10.74 -2.31
N ASN A 199 29.66 11.81 -3.09
CA ASN A 199 30.74 11.90 -4.06
C ASN A 199 32.10 11.90 -3.33
N CYS A 200 32.88 10.83 -3.50
CA CYS A 200 34.17 10.65 -2.84
C CYS A 200 35.36 11.11 -3.70
N THR A 201 35.10 11.71 -4.87
CA THR A 201 36.14 12.12 -5.82
C THR A 201 35.99 13.59 -6.23
N LYS A 202 37.12 14.20 -6.59
CA LYS A 202 37.20 15.55 -7.17
C LYS A 202 38.35 15.57 -8.18
N ASN A 203 38.09 16.11 -9.37
CA ASN A 203 39.09 16.20 -10.47
C ASN A 203 39.78 14.85 -10.77
N GLY A 204 39.02 13.76 -10.79
CA GLY A 204 39.54 12.41 -11.08
C GLY A 204 40.41 11.79 -9.98
N LYS A 205 40.50 12.40 -8.79
CA LYS A 205 41.22 11.86 -7.63
C LYS A 205 40.26 11.60 -6.47
N ILE A 206 40.55 10.57 -5.67
CA ILE A 206 39.83 10.33 -4.42
C ILE A 206 40.13 11.46 -3.43
N LEU A 207 39.09 11.92 -2.73
CA LEU A 207 39.23 12.86 -1.62
C LEU A 207 39.99 12.20 -0.46
N ASP A 208 40.59 13.00 0.40
CA ASP A 208 41.21 12.48 1.61
C ASP A 208 40.16 11.87 2.56
N ILE A 209 40.62 10.92 3.38
CA ILE A 209 39.77 10.13 4.27
C ILE A 209 38.95 11.03 5.23
N PRO A 210 39.54 12.02 5.94
CA PRO A 210 38.79 12.95 6.79
C PRO A 210 37.71 13.73 6.06
N THR A 211 37.99 14.23 4.85
CA THR A 211 36.99 14.97 4.05
C THR A 211 35.77 14.11 3.73
N ILE A 212 35.98 12.84 3.35
CA ILE A 212 34.86 11.91 3.09
C ILE A 212 34.09 11.64 4.38
N ASN A 213 34.78 11.38 5.50
CA ASN A 213 34.13 11.14 6.79
C ASN A 213 33.31 12.34 7.26
N ASN A 214 33.79 13.57 7.07
CA ASN A 214 33.05 14.79 7.40
C ASN A 214 31.78 14.96 6.55
N ARG A 215 31.79 14.49 5.29
CA ARG A 215 30.57 14.45 4.47
C ARG A 215 29.58 13.42 5.00
N ILE A 216 30.05 12.23 5.38
CA ILE A 216 29.22 11.19 6.02
C ILE A 216 28.61 11.74 7.32
N TRP A 217 29.43 12.38 8.15
CA TRP A 217 28.97 13.03 9.38
C TRP A 217 27.88 14.08 9.13
N THR A 218 28.09 14.94 8.14
CA THR A 218 27.10 15.96 7.77
C THR A 218 25.77 15.33 7.34
N ALA A 219 25.83 14.20 6.64
CA ALA A 219 24.66 13.46 6.19
C ALA A 219 23.90 12.80 7.36
N ILE A 220 24.57 12.35 8.43
CA ILE A 220 23.89 11.63 9.52
C ILE A 220 23.59 12.46 10.76
N ARG A 221 24.29 13.59 10.99
CA ARG A 221 24.26 14.30 12.28
C ARG A 221 22.86 14.72 12.73
N HIS A 222 21.96 14.97 11.78
CA HIS A 222 20.60 15.42 12.04
C HIS A 222 19.63 14.27 12.35
N LEU A 223 20.08 13.02 12.16
CA LEU A 223 19.36 11.79 12.48
C LEU A 223 19.75 11.24 13.85
N LEU A 224 20.79 11.79 14.47
CA LEU A 224 21.29 11.31 15.76
C LEU A 224 20.30 11.64 16.89
N PRO A 225 20.04 10.72 17.83
CA PRO A 225 19.17 10.97 18.97
C PRO A 225 19.68 12.13 19.85
N GLU A 226 18.80 13.02 20.31
CA GLU A 226 19.17 14.19 21.14
C GLU A 226 19.59 13.81 22.57
N ASP A 227 19.22 12.61 23.05
CA ASP A 227 19.48 12.14 24.41
C ASP A 227 20.84 11.41 24.50
N ILE A 228 21.88 12.12 24.95
CA ILE A 228 23.16 11.52 25.34
C ILE A 228 22.95 10.79 26.67
N ILE A 229 22.70 9.49 26.61
CA ILE A 229 22.55 8.67 27.82
C ILE A 229 23.91 8.50 28.50
N GLN A 230 24.18 9.34 29.50
CA GLN A 230 25.27 9.11 30.47
C GLN A 230 24.94 7.85 31.29
N HIS A 231 25.50 6.70 30.92
CA HIS A 231 25.41 5.51 31.77
C HIS A 231 26.65 5.35 32.65
N ALA A 232 26.44 5.47 33.97
CA ALA A 232 27.21 4.80 35.01
C ALA A 232 26.24 4.27 36.09
N PRO A 233 26.56 3.15 36.77
CA PRO A 233 25.57 2.12 37.13
C PRO A 233 24.97 2.31 38.52
N ARG A 234 23.73 1.83 38.75
CA ARG A 234 23.30 1.23 40.04
C ARG A 234 21.94 0.50 39.97
N PRO A 235 21.73 -0.47 40.90
CA PRO A 235 20.87 -1.63 40.73
C PRO A 235 19.39 -1.33 41.00
N ILE A 236 18.52 -2.01 40.25
CA ILE A 236 17.07 -1.97 40.48
C ILE A 236 16.71 -3.09 41.47
N THR A 237 16.25 -2.70 42.65
CA THR A 237 15.45 -3.57 43.52
C THR A 237 13.99 -3.27 43.22
N VAL A 238 13.26 -4.24 42.66
CA VAL A 238 11.82 -4.12 42.41
C VAL A 238 11.07 -4.45 43.71
N LYS A 239 10.29 -3.50 44.23
CA LYS A 239 9.21 -3.78 45.18
C LYS A 239 7.88 -3.78 44.42
N LEU A 240 7.21 -4.93 44.46
CA LEU A 240 5.84 -5.13 44.01
C LEU A 240 4.90 -4.89 45.19
N SER A 241 4.15 -3.79 45.19
CA SER A 241 2.84 -3.69 45.84
C SER A 241 2.22 -2.32 45.59
N GLU A 242 0.89 -2.32 45.50
CA GLU A 242 -0.05 -1.18 45.60
C GLU A 242 -0.63 -0.67 44.28
N TYR A 243 -1.62 -1.41 43.79
CA TYR A 243 -2.83 -0.82 43.22
C TYR A 243 -3.99 -1.22 44.12
N ASP A 244 -4.59 -0.24 44.80
CA ASP A 244 -5.88 -0.42 45.46
C ASP A 244 -6.74 0.85 45.32
N GLN A 245 -7.95 0.61 44.80
CA GLN A 245 -9.19 1.42 44.85
C GLN A 245 -9.38 2.64 43.90
N PRO A 246 -10.65 3.06 43.64
CA PRO A 246 -11.75 2.27 43.07
C PRO A 246 -12.48 3.02 41.91
N LEU A 247 -13.18 2.25 41.08
CA LEU A 247 -14.09 2.74 40.03
C LEU A 247 -15.34 3.39 40.64
N THR A 248 -15.69 4.60 40.20
CA THR A 248 -17.07 5.11 40.36
C THR A 248 -17.59 5.86 39.13
N LYS A 249 -18.83 5.46 38.80
CA LYS A 249 -19.91 6.11 38.03
C LYS A 249 -19.87 6.08 36.51
N GLN A 250 -20.62 5.10 36.00
CA GLN A 250 -21.35 5.14 34.73
C GLN A 250 -22.32 6.33 34.69
N PRO A 251 -22.64 6.84 33.49
CA PRO A 251 -23.96 7.37 33.20
C PRO A 251 -24.79 6.40 32.34
N GLU A 252 -26.05 6.38 32.70
CA GLU A 252 -27.17 5.57 32.21
C GLU A 252 -27.37 5.60 30.69
N LEU A 253 -27.73 4.43 30.14
CA LEU A 253 -28.35 4.32 28.83
C LEU A 253 -29.74 4.96 28.86
N VAL A 254 -29.93 6.02 28.07
CA VAL A 254 -31.26 6.42 27.62
C VAL A 254 -31.50 5.79 26.25
N SER A 255 -32.42 4.85 26.22
CA SER A 255 -33.02 4.28 25.02
C SER A 255 -33.78 5.35 24.23
N LYS A 256 -33.30 5.67 23.02
CA LYS A 256 -34.16 6.13 21.93
C LYS A 256 -33.82 5.35 20.68
N THR A 257 -34.64 4.35 20.41
CA THR A 257 -34.84 3.77 19.09
C THR A 257 -35.38 4.86 18.16
N ASP A 258 -34.50 5.55 17.44
CA ASP A 258 -34.91 6.29 16.26
C ASP A 258 -35.08 5.28 15.12
N GLN A 259 -36.34 5.04 14.78
CA GLN A 259 -36.71 4.42 13.51
C GLN A 259 -36.14 5.29 12.39
N LEU A 260 -35.06 4.83 11.75
CA LEU A 260 -34.50 5.40 10.53
C LEU A 260 -35.52 5.22 9.40
N SER A 261 -36.44 6.16 9.26
CA SER A 261 -37.15 6.37 8.00
C SER A 261 -36.12 6.80 6.94
N ALA A 262 -36.12 6.13 5.79
CA ALA A 262 -35.33 6.54 4.63
C ALA A 262 -35.71 7.99 4.25
N GLY A 263 -34.80 8.94 4.47
CA GLY A 263 -34.97 10.29 3.96
C GLY A 263 -34.93 10.31 2.43
N PRO A 264 -35.47 11.36 1.78
CA PRO A 264 -35.44 11.47 0.33
C PRO A 264 -33.97 11.49 -0.15
N ILE A 265 -33.65 10.60 -1.08
CA ILE A 265 -32.34 10.57 -1.76
C ILE A 265 -32.15 11.92 -2.45
N MET A 266 -31.22 12.73 -1.96
CA MET A 266 -30.91 14.03 -2.56
C MET A 266 -29.79 13.83 -3.57
N GLN A 267 -30.08 14.07 -4.85
CA GLN A 267 -29.06 14.08 -5.89
C GLN A 267 -28.49 15.51 -6.00
N MET A 268 -27.17 15.64 -5.88
CA MET A 268 -26.50 16.93 -5.96
C MET A 268 -25.26 16.85 -6.82
N SER A 269 -25.15 17.72 -7.82
CA SER A 269 -23.95 17.85 -8.64
C SER A 269 -23.01 18.89 -8.03
N ILE A 270 -21.76 18.50 -7.80
CA ILE A 270 -20.68 19.39 -7.37
C ILE A 270 -19.65 19.45 -8.48
N SER A 271 -19.26 20.67 -8.85
CA SER A 271 -18.16 20.88 -9.78
C SER A 271 -16.85 21.11 -9.03
N ARG A 272 -15.73 20.69 -9.64
CA ARG A 272 -14.35 20.94 -9.16
C ARG A 272 -14.00 20.33 -7.80
N LEU A 273 -14.48 19.12 -7.56
CA LEU A 273 -14.17 18.34 -6.38
C LEU A 273 -12.80 17.65 -6.54
N VAL A 274 -11.93 17.74 -5.54
CA VAL A 274 -10.59 17.13 -5.60
C VAL A 274 -10.72 15.61 -5.52
N GLY A 275 -10.05 14.85 -6.40
CA GLY A 275 -10.12 13.39 -6.43
C GLY A 275 -9.90 12.70 -5.08
N TRP A 276 -9.05 13.25 -4.21
CA TRP A 276 -8.82 12.76 -2.85
C TRP A 276 -10.08 12.75 -1.96
N PHE A 277 -10.99 13.71 -2.17
CA PHE A 277 -12.28 13.76 -1.49
C PHE A 277 -13.08 12.47 -1.70
N PHE A 278 -12.94 11.85 -2.88
CA PHE A 278 -13.62 10.61 -3.23
C PHE A 278 -13.17 9.43 -2.36
N VAL A 279 -11.88 9.36 -2.00
CA VAL A 279 -11.36 8.29 -1.13
C VAL A 279 -11.85 8.47 0.30
N LYS A 280 -11.70 9.69 0.86
CA LYS A 280 -12.17 10.04 2.21
C LYS A 280 -13.68 9.87 2.39
N ASN A 281 -14.45 10.11 1.33
CA ASN A 281 -15.91 10.11 1.36
C ASN A 281 -16.52 9.00 0.49
N SER A 282 -15.76 7.94 0.22
CA SER A 282 -16.17 6.80 -0.60
C SER A 282 -17.43 6.10 -0.07
N HIS A 283 -17.73 6.23 1.22
CA HIS A 283 -18.96 5.78 1.87
C HIS A 283 -20.23 6.56 1.45
N LEU A 284 -20.11 7.71 0.77
CA LEU A 284 -21.24 8.56 0.35
C LEU A 284 -21.84 8.20 -1.01
N GLY A 285 -21.45 7.08 -1.63
CA GLY A 285 -22.05 6.63 -2.89
C GLY A 285 -21.92 7.67 -4.02
N VAL A 286 -20.72 8.27 -4.12
CA VAL A 286 -20.45 9.32 -5.11
C VAL A 286 -20.54 8.74 -6.51
N ARG A 287 -21.55 9.16 -7.26
CA ARG A 287 -21.72 8.87 -8.68
C ARG A 287 -20.85 9.85 -9.46
N ALA A 288 -19.54 9.61 -9.43
CA ALA A 288 -18.62 10.38 -10.26
C ALA A 288 -18.86 10.00 -11.73
N ARG A 289 -19.76 10.70 -12.41
CA ARG A 289 -19.53 10.91 -13.84
C ARG A 289 -18.29 11.77 -13.92
N THR A 290 -17.13 11.14 -14.10
CA THR A 290 -15.89 11.82 -14.45
C THR A 290 -16.01 12.37 -15.86
N SER A 291 -16.79 13.43 -16.05
CA SER A 291 -16.55 14.33 -17.16
C SER A 291 -15.47 15.30 -16.72
N VAL A 292 -14.38 15.37 -17.49
CA VAL A 292 -13.42 16.48 -17.37
C VAL A 292 -14.25 17.76 -17.39
N PRO A 293 -14.20 18.62 -16.35
CA PRO A 293 -14.98 19.85 -16.35
C PRO A 293 -14.69 20.62 -17.63
N LYS A 294 -15.71 21.17 -18.28
CA LYS A 294 -15.51 22.15 -19.36
C LYS A 294 -14.90 23.41 -18.73
N LEU A 295 -13.59 23.39 -18.54
CA LEU A 295 -12.87 24.46 -17.88
C LEU A 295 -12.82 25.68 -18.82
N PRO A 296 -13.05 26.90 -18.30
CA PRO A 296 -12.60 28.09 -18.99
C PRO A 296 -11.08 28.00 -19.16
N PRO A 297 -10.50 28.50 -20.27
CA PRO A 297 -9.11 28.25 -20.67
C PRO A 297 -8.01 28.68 -19.67
N LYS A 298 -8.37 29.32 -18.55
CA LYS A 298 -7.45 29.80 -17.50
C LYS A 298 -7.61 29.09 -16.13
N SER A 299 -8.56 28.18 -15.95
CA SER A 299 -8.75 27.49 -14.67
C SER A 299 -7.84 26.27 -14.55
N PRO A 300 -7.16 26.04 -13.40
CA PRO A 300 -6.36 24.84 -13.19
C PRO A 300 -7.24 23.59 -13.12
N SER A 301 -6.77 22.49 -13.68
CA SER A 301 -7.46 21.19 -13.65
C SER A 301 -7.18 20.37 -12.38
N TYR A 302 -6.42 20.92 -11.43
CA TYR A 302 -5.97 20.24 -10.21
C TYR A 302 -5.86 21.20 -9.03
N LEU A 303 -5.89 20.65 -7.82
CA LEU A 303 -5.81 21.38 -6.56
C LEU A 303 -4.49 22.17 -6.46
N LYS A 304 -4.58 23.42 -6.03
CA LYS A 304 -3.41 24.23 -5.67
C LYS A 304 -3.05 23.96 -4.21
N LEU A 305 -1.87 23.44 -3.95
CA LEU A 305 -1.39 23.16 -2.60
C LEU A 305 -0.68 24.38 -2.00
N ASP A 306 -0.75 24.52 -0.67
CA ASP A 306 0.03 25.50 0.08
C ASP A 306 1.41 24.93 0.40
N ILE A 307 2.33 25.05 -0.55
CA ILE A 307 3.70 24.50 -0.52
C ILE A 307 4.72 25.53 -1.06
N PRO A 308 6.03 25.40 -0.75
CA PRO A 308 7.06 26.33 -1.21
C PRO A 308 7.03 26.56 -2.73
N ALA A 309 7.35 27.76 -3.19
CA ALA A 309 7.18 28.17 -4.59
C ALA A 309 7.93 27.26 -5.61
N GLU A 310 9.11 26.76 -5.25
CA GLU A 310 9.88 25.82 -6.08
C GLU A 310 9.19 24.46 -6.19
N ALA A 311 8.73 23.90 -5.08
CA ALA A 311 7.95 22.66 -5.03
C ALA A 311 6.62 22.81 -5.79
N GLN A 312 5.98 23.98 -5.66
CA GLN A 312 4.76 24.31 -6.37
C GLN A 312 4.94 24.31 -7.88
N LYS A 313 6.03 24.88 -8.40
CA LYS A 313 6.32 24.88 -9.84
C LYS A 313 6.49 23.45 -10.38
N LYS A 314 7.24 22.62 -9.66
CA LYS A 314 7.47 21.21 -10.03
C LYS A 314 6.18 20.38 -9.92
N TYR A 315 5.37 20.61 -8.89
CA TYR A 315 4.04 20.00 -8.74
C TYR A 315 3.13 20.28 -9.95
N HIS A 316 3.03 21.55 -10.36
CA HIS A 316 2.23 21.93 -11.53
C HIS A 316 2.74 21.31 -12.83
N GLN A 317 4.06 21.24 -13.00
CA GLN A 317 4.70 20.67 -14.19
C GLN A 317 4.43 19.16 -14.29
N VAL A 318 4.65 18.42 -13.21
CA VAL A 318 4.52 16.95 -13.22
C VAL A 318 3.05 16.54 -13.36
N LEU A 319 2.11 17.21 -12.69
CA LEU A 319 0.68 16.92 -12.88
C LEU A 319 0.21 17.14 -14.31
N LYS A 320 0.70 18.19 -15.00
CA LYS A 320 0.39 18.39 -16.42
C LYS A 320 0.91 17.23 -17.29
N GLN A 321 2.10 16.72 -16.98
CA GLN A 321 2.67 15.57 -17.70
C GLN A 321 1.87 14.29 -17.45
N ILE A 322 1.45 14.03 -16.21
CA ILE A 322 0.58 12.89 -15.85
C ILE A 322 -0.74 12.96 -16.63
N ILE A 323 -1.42 14.11 -16.59
CA ILE A 323 -2.71 14.31 -17.26
C ILE A 323 -2.57 14.19 -18.79
N SER A 324 -1.52 14.77 -19.38
CA SER A 324 -1.23 14.63 -20.81
C SER A 324 -0.97 13.18 -21.19
N GLY A 325 -0.08 12.51 -20.46
CA GLY A 325 0.26 11.10 -20.71
C GLY A 325 -0.96 10.19 -20.62
N ARG A 326 -1.82 10.39 -19.61
CA ARG A 326 -3.11 9.69 -19.53
C ARG A 326 -3.96 9.92 -20.77
N ASN A 327 -4.16 11.17 -21.16
CA ASN A 327 -5.04 11.50 -22.28
C ASN A 327 -4.52 10.90 -23.59
N ASP A 328 -3.20 10.93 -23.81
CA ASP A 328 -2.55 10.33 -24.96
C ASP A 328 -2.71 8.81 -24.96
N LEU A 329 -2.51 8.16 -23.81
CA LEU A 329 -2.69 6.72 -23.64
C LEU A 329 -4.14 6.30 -23.90
N ILE A 330 -5.12 7.01 -23.33
CA ILE A 330 -6.54 6.76 -23.57
C ILE A 330 -6.91 7.00 -25.04
N GLY A 331 -6.32 8.02 -25.68
CA GLY A 331 -6.46 8.27 -27.11
C GLY A 331 -5.96 7.11 -27.96
N GLN A 332 -4.78 6.58 -27.64
CA GLN A 332 -4.20 5.40 -28.31
C GLN A 332 -5.04 4.15 -28.13
N LEU A 333 -5.59 3.90 -26.93
CA LEU A 333 -6.51 2.79 -26.68
C LEU A 333 -7.78 2.89 -27.54
N LYS A 334 -8.35 4.09 -27.65
CA LYS A 334 -9.52 4.33 -28.51
C LYS A 334 -9.19 4.16 -30.00
N ALA A 335 -7.99 4.53 -30.44
CA ALA A 335 -7.57 4.44 -31.84
C ALA A 335 -7.24 3.00 -32.28
N LYS A 336 -6.51 2.22 -31.46
CA LYS A 336 -6.02 0.89 -31.84
C LYS A 336 -7.09 -0.21 -31.84
N ASN A 337 -8.16 -0.09 -31.04
CA ASN A 337 -9.23 -1.10 -30.95
C ASN A 337 -10.54 -0.56 -30.32
N GLY A 338 -10.84 0.72 -30.52
CA GLY A 338 -11.96 1.43 -29.88
C GLY A 338 -13.34 0.74 -29.83
N PRO A 339 -13.76 -0.08 -30.81
CA PRO A 339 -15.05 -0.78 -30.74
C PRO A 339 -15.10 -2.02 -29.83
N SER A 340 -13.96 -2.61 -29.46
CA SER A 340 -13.91 -3.87 -28.68
C SER A 340 -13.67 -3.69 -27.18
N ILE A 341 -13.24 -2.49 -26.76
CA ILE A 341 -13.03 -2.16 -25.35
C ILE A 341 -14.33 -1.62 -24.75
N SER A 342 -14.79 -2.20 -23.64
CA SER A 342 -15.98 -1.71 -22.96
C SER A 342 -15.78 -0.29 -22.40
N VAL A 343 -16.87 0.49 -22.34
CA VAL A 343 -16.85 1.84 -21.74
C VAL A 343 -16.40 1.78 -20.27
N ASP A 344 -16.83 0.76 -19.53
CA ASP A 344 -16.44 0.54 -18.15
C ASP A 344 -14.93 0.26 -18.03
N SER A 345 -14.36 -0.52 -18.95
CA SER A 345 -12.91 -0.80 -18.98
C SER A 345 -12.10 0.46 -19.25
N LEU A 346 -12.52 1.29 -20.22
CA LEU A 346 -11.88 2.59 -20.47
C LEU A 346 -12.00 3.53 -19.28
N THR A 347 -13.15 3.51 -18.60
CA THR A 347 -13.41 4.35 -17.41
C THR A 347 -12.51 3.94 -16.25
N ILE A 348 -12.37 2.63 -15.99
CA ILE A 348 -11.45 2.15 -14.95
C ILE A 348 -10.01 2.54 -15.27
N ILE A 349 -9.52 2.31 -16.49
CA ILE A 349 -8.14 2.67 -16.86
C ILE A 349 -7.92 4.18 -16.72
N HIS A 350 -8.89 4.99 -17.17
CA HIS A 350 -8.84 6.44 -17.01
C HIS A 350 -8.72 6.82 -15.52
N ASN A 351 -9.56 6.25 -14.66
CA ASN A 351 -9.56 6.54 -13.23
C ASN A 351 -8.29 6.04 -12.54
N SER A 352 -7.73 4.90 -12.98
CA SER A 352 -6.46 4.37 -12.49
C SER A 352 -5.28 5.31 -12.78
N LEU A 353 -5.35 6.06 -13.88
CA LEU A 353 -4.31 7.03 -14.29
C LEU A 353 -4.57 8.46 -13.79
N SER A 354 -5.69 8.69 -13.08
CA SER A 354 -6.08 10.02 -12.63
C SER A 354 -5.47 10.31 -11.25
N PRO A 355 -4.74 11.43 -11.07
CA PRO A 355 -4.17 11.80 -9.79
C PRO A 355 -5.27 12.25 -8.82
N MET A 356 -5.09 11.97 -7.53
CA MET A 356 -5.99 12.40 -6.46
C MET A 356 -6.08 13.93 -6.34
N ALA A 357 -5.11 14.67 -6.89
CA ALA A 357 -5.13 16.13 -7.01
C ALA A 357 -6.12 16.67 -8.07
N GLU A 358 -6.57 15.86 -9.02
CA GLU A 358 -7.39 16.34 -10.14
C GLU A 358 -8.76 16.81 -9.67
N LEU A 359 -9.22 17.92 -10.25
CA LEU A 359 -10.56 18.45 -10.00
C LEU A 359 -11.55 17.77 -10.95
N ILE A 360 -12.51 17.05 -10.37
CA ILE A 360 -13.56 16.32 -11.08
C ILE A 360 -14.93 16.92 -10.79
N ASP A 361 -15.86 16.76 -11.72
CA ASP A 361 -17.28 16.98 -11.44
C ASP A 361 -17.87 15.67 -10.88
N ALA A 362 -18.69 15.75 -9.84
CA ALA A 362 -19.23 14.60 -9.14
C ALA A 362 -20.74 14.76 -8.86
N ASP A 363 -21.53 13.75 -9.16
CA ASP A 363 -22.91 13.67 -8.72
C ASP A 363 -22.96 12.87 -7.41
N LEU A 364 -23.31 13.52 -6.31
CA LEU A 364 -23.52 12.86 -5.01
C LEU A 364 -24.96 12.37 -4.90
N LEU A 365 -25.13 11.11 -4.51
CA LEU A 365 -26.42 10.56 -4.07
C LEU A 365 -26.39 10.50 -2.54
N LEU A 366 -26.88 11.56 -1.90
CA LEU A 366 -26.83 11.67 -0.46
C LEU A 366 -28.02 10.96 0.18
N GLY A 367 -27.72 9.93 0.98
CA GLY A 367 -28.64 9.35 1.96
C GLY A 367 -28.65 10.14 3.27
N ASN A 368 -28.97 9.50 4.39
CA ASN A 368 -29.16 10.15 5.70
C ASN A 368 -27.90 10.83 6.32
N ASN A 369 -26.74 10.81 5.66
CA ASN A 369 -25.44 11.28 6.20
C ASN A 369 -25.00 12.68 5.70
N VAL A 370 -25.95 13.53 5.29
CA VAL A 370 -25.68 14.89 4.77
C VAL A 370 -24.85 15.76 5.74
N THR A 371 -25.04 15.60 7.06
CA THR A 371 -24.35 16.39 8.08
C THR A 371 -22.84 16.08 8.18
N GLN A 372 -22.45 14.83 7.94
CA GLN A 372 -21.04 14.42 7.95
C GLN A 372 -20.30 14.99 6.74
N LEU A 373 -20.93 14.92 5.55
CA LEU A 373 -20.43 15.56 4.32
C LEU A 373 -20.16 17.05 4.53
N VAL A 374 -21.11 17.81 5.10
CA VAL A 374 -20.94 19.25 5.34
C VAL A 374 -19.74 19.53 6.26
N THR A 375 -19.53 18.69 7.27
CA THR A 375 -18.42 18.79 8.21
C THR A 375 -17.07 18.50 7.53
N ASP A 376 -17.00 17.42 6.75
CA ASP A 376 -15.79 17.03 6.03
C ASP A 376 -15.41 18.04 4.95
N CYS A 377 -16.40 18.59 4.23
CA CYS A 377 -16.20 19.66 3.26
C CYS A 377 -15.66 20.96 3.89
N ALA A 378 -16.17 21.35 5.06
CA ALA A 378 -15.69 22.53 5.77
C ALA A 378 -14.24 22.37 6.23
N SER A 379 -13.82 21.15 6.61
CA SER A 379 -12.46 20.85 7.06
C SER A 379 -11.40 20.96 5.95
N LEU A 380 -11.79 20.82 4.69
CA LEU A 380 -10.89 20.82 3.53
C LEU A 380 -10.63 22.22 2.94
N GLY A 381 -11.27 23.27 3.46
CA GLY A 381 -10.98 24.67 3.08
C GLY A 381 -11.30 25.03 1.63
N LEU A 382 -12.15 24.26 0.93
CA LEU A 382 -12.51 24.50 -0.46
C LEU A 382 -13.65 25.54 -0.56
N PRO A 383 -13.47 26.69 -1.25
CA PRO A 383 -14.45 27.79 -1.30
C PRO A 383 -15.82 27.37 -1.85
N GLU A 384 -15.84 26.39 -2.75
CA GLU A 384 -17.03 25.89 -3.47
C GLU A 384 -18.05 25.21 -2.54
N PHE A 385 -17.64 24.81 -1.33
CA PHE A 385 -18.50 24.15 -0.35
C PHE A 385 -19.11 25.09 0.70
N SER A 386 -18.59 26.32 0.83
CA SER A 386 -19.15 27.33 1.73
C SER A 386 -20.62 27.64 1.39
N GLY A 387 -20.95 27.74 0.10
CA GLY A 387 -22.32 27.93 -0.39
C GLY A 387 -23.21 26.68 -0.29
N LEU A 388 -22.62 25.51 -0.11
CA LEU A 388 -23.34 24.24 0.03
C LEU A 388 -23.95 24.11 1.44
N SER A 389 -23.26 24.65 2.45
CA SER A 389 -23.82 24.84 3.80
C SER A 389 -25.03 25.79 3.80
N GLN A 390 -25.03 26.82 2.95
CA GLN A 390 -26.14 27.77 2.82
C GLN A 390 -27.35 27.14 2.11
N LYS A 391 -27.15 26.23 1.14
CA LYS A 391 -28.23 25.52 0.43
C LYS A 391 -28.90 24.42 1.26
N LEU A 392 -28.21 23.85 2.25
CA LEU A 392 -28.69 22.74 3.09
C LEU A 392 -29.43 23.21 4.37
N ASN A 393 -29.79 24.49 4.47
CA ASN A 393 -30.69 25.08 5.49
C ASN A 393 -30.29 24.94 6.97
N GLN A 394 -29.04 24.60 7.30
CA GLN A 394 -28.52 24.81 8.66
C GLN A 394 -27.09 25.36 8.60
N PRO A 395 -26.80 26.53 9.21
CA PRO A 395 -25.42 26.92 9.43
C PRO A 395 -24.78 25.85 10.32
N PRO A 396 -23.59 25.33 9.98
CA PRO A 396 -22.90 24.41 10.88
C PRO A 396 -22.73 25.15 12.21
N LYS A 397 -23.34 24.65 13.29
CA LYS A 397 -22.91 25.07 14.62
C LYS A 397 -21.42 24.72 14.66
N PRO A 398 -20.51 25.70 14.89
CA PRO A 398 -19.11 25.35 15.07
C PRO A 398 -19.10 24.33 16.21
N ALA A 399 -18.70 23.10 15.89
CA ALA A 399 -18.43 22.13 16.93
C ALA A 399 -17.44 22.83 17.84
N LYS A 400 -17.83 23.04 19.11
CA LYS A 400 -16.86 23.36 20.13
C LYS A 400 -15.82 22.25 20.00
N THR A 401 -14.64 22.60 19.52
CA THR A 401 -13.48 21.73 19.51
C THR A 401 -13.09 21.49 20.97
N SER A 402 -13.89 20.69 21.70
CA SER A 402 -13.31 19.78 22.67
C SER A 402 -12.38 18.94 21.82
N GLY A 403 -11.07 19.27 21.87
CA GLY A 403 -10.06 18.76 20.97
C GLY A 403 -10.34 17.30 20.67
N GLY A 404 -10.78 17.01 19.45
CA GLY A 404 -10.78 15.65 18.97
C GLY A 404 -9.35 15.21 19.15
N ILE A 405 -9.12 14.28 20.06
CA ILE A 405 -7.81 13.69 20.25
C ILE A 405 -7.57 12.94 18.94
N ALA A 406 -7.00 13.61 17.95
CA ALA A 406 -6.27 12.92 16.91
C ALA A 406 -5.23 12.14 17.70
N ILE A 407 -5.39 10.82 17.80
CA ILE A 407 -4.36 9.95 18.32
C ILE A 407 -3.16 10.25 17.41
N PRO A 408 -2.11 10.95 17.90
CA PRO A 408 -0.96 11.25 17.06
C PRO A 408 -0.46 9.93 16.51
N GLN A 409 -0.02 9.88 15.26
CA GLN A 409 0.61 8.70 14.67
C GLN A 409 1.71 8.14 15.60
N LYS A 410 2.40 9.04 16.31
CA LYS A 410 3.35 8.76 17.41
C LYS A 410 2.81 7.94 18.60
N LEU A 411 1.51 7.95 18.89
CA LEU A 411 0.88 7.10 19.92
C LEU A 411 0.65 5.67 19.42
N THR A 412 0.59 5.44 18.10
CA THR A 412 0.48 4.10 17.50
C THR A 412 1.83 3.53 17.08
N ASP A 413 2.83 4.39 16.83
CA ASP A 413 4.19 4.00 16.48
C ASP A 413 4.82 3.15 17.60
N GLY A 414 5.16 1.90 17.28
CA GLY A 414 5.79 0.96 18.22
C GLY A 414 4.84 0.11 19.07
N LEU A 415 3.52 0.34 19.02
CA LEU A 415 2.52 -0.51 19.70
C LEU A 415 2.07 -1.73 18.89
N ILE A 416 2.20 -1.67 17.56
CA ILE A 416 1.76 -2.73 16.64
C ILE A 416 2.96 -3.11 15.76
N SER A 417 3.36 -4.38 15.77
CA SER A 417 4.38 -4.86 14.82
C SER A 417 3.80 -4.90 13.42
N TYR A 418 4.42 -4.17 12.49
CA TYR A 418 3.99 -4.11 11.10
C TYR A 418 4.51 -5.35 10.35
N GLN A 419 3.61 -6.28 10.02
CA GLN A 419 3.84 -7.30 8.99
C GLN A 419 2.82 -7.07 7.89
N PRO A 420 3.19 -6.39 6.78
CA PRO A 420 2.28 -6.17 5.67
C PRO A 420 1.93 -7.54 5.06
N SER A 421 0.63 -7.82 4.93
CA SER A 421 0.12 -9.03 4.27
C SER A 421 -0.12 -8.74 2.79
N ASP A 422 0.48 -9.50 1.88
CA ASP A 422 0.32 -9.23 0.44
C ASP A 422 -1.05 -9.69 -0.13
N GLU A 423 -1.95 -10.20 0.72
CA GLU A 423 -3.28 -10.63 0.30
C GLU A 423 -4.11 -9.47 -0.24
N THR A 424 -4.58 -9.61 -1.49
CA THR A 424 -5.47 -8.63 -2.16
C THR A 424 -6.82 -8.54 -1.46
N VAL A 425 -7.38 -9.69 -1.06
CA VAL A 425 -8.62 -9.78 -0.30
C VAL A 425 -8.36 -10.59 0.96
N LYS A 426 -8.77 -10.05 2.11
CA LYS A 426 -8.73 -10.79 3.38
C LYS A 426 -10.01 -10.60 4.16
N LEU A 427 -10.71 -11.69 4.40
CA LEU A 427 -11.86 -11.71 5.30
C LEU A 427 -11.39 -11.53 6.75
N ILE A 428 -11.74 -10.39 7.37
CA ILE A 428 -11.39 -10.06 8.75
C ILE A 428 -12.36 -10.70 9.73
N ASN A 429 -13.66 -10.55 9.46
CA ASN A 429 -14.72 -10.98 10.35
C ASN A 429 -16.01 -11.24 9.56
N PHE A 430 -16.87 -12.12 10.05
CA PHE A 430 -18.16 -12.41 9.45
C PHE A 430 -19.21 -12.77 10.50
N HIS A 431 -20.45 -12.43 10.19
CA HIS A 431 -21.63 -12.81 10.96
C HIS A 431 -22.67 -13.41 10.00
N PRO A 432 -23.35 -14.49 10.41
CA PRO A 432 -23.13 -15.25 11.65
C PRO A 432 -21.82 -16.04 11.61
N ARG A 433 -21.34 -16.59 12.73
CA ARG A 433 -20.19 -17.52 12.72
C ARG A 433 -20.54 -18.89 12.13
N ASN A 434 -21.83 -19.24 12.16
CA ASN A 434 -22.36 -20.47 11.59
C ASN A 434 -23.63 -20.12 10.82
N GLU A 435 -23.65 -20.37 9.51
CA GLU A 435 -24.76 -20.01 8.62
C GLU A 435 -26.10 -20.64 9.02
N PHE A 436 -26.11 -21.76 9.76
CA PHE A 436 -27.35 -22.38 10.24
C PHE A 436 -28.03 -21.61 11.37
N THR A 437 -27.35 -20.69 12.06
CA THR A 437 -28.03 -19.84 13.05
C THR A 437 -29.06 -18.92 12.39
N LEU A 438 -28.94 -18.67 11.09
CA LEU A 438 -29.95 -17.94 10.31
C LEU A 438 -31.29 -18.67 10.28
N LEU A 439 -31.32 -20.00 10.37
CA LEU A 439 -32.57 -20.76 10.33
C LEU A 439 -33.52 -20.33 11.45
N ALA A 440 -33.01 -20.06 12.65
CA ALA A 440 -33.84 -19.59 13.75
C ALA A 440 -34.50 -18.25 13.43
N ASP A 441 -33.72 -17.29 12.90
CA ASP A 441 -34.20 -15.98 12.47
C ASP A 441 -35.18 -16.05 11.30
N LEU A 442 -34.89 -16.92 10.32
CA LEU A 442 -35.71 -17.11 9.13
C LEU A 442 -37.03 -17.82 9.44
N LEU A 443 -37.05 -18.74 10.41
CA LEU A 443 -38.26 -19.45 10.82
C LEU A 443 -39.08 -18.67 11.84
N PHE A 444 -38.49 -17.71 12.55
CA PHE A 444 -39.14 -16.96 13.63
C PHE A 444 -40.48 -16.34 13.20
N SER A 445 -40.50 -15.65 12.05
CA SER A 445 -41.72 -15.00 11.54
C SER A 445 -42.86 -15.97 11.19
N GLN A 446 -42.54 -17.26 11.02
CA GLN A 446 -43.50 -18.33 10.67
C GLN A 446 -43.79 -19.24 11.86
N SER A 447 -43.21 -18.96 13.02
CA SER A 447 -43.30 -19.78 14.23
C SER A 447 -44.17 -19.11 15.29
N LYS A 448 -44.71 -19.91 16.22
CA LYS A 448 -45.42 -19.44 17.42
C LYS A 448 -44.57 -19.50 18.69
N VAL A 449 -43.35 -20.05 18.59
CA VAL A 449 -42.42 -20.23 19.70
C VAL A 449 -41.26 -19.22 19.61
N SER A 450 -40.57 -19.01 20.72
CA SER A 450 -39.46 -18.05 20.82
C SER A 450 -38.28 -18.44 19.91
N ARG A 451 -37.42 -17.47 19.56
CA ARG A 451 -36.21 -17.71 18.75
C ARG A 451 -35.32 -18.79 19.37
N ASP A 452 -35.20 -18.80 20.69
CA ASP A 452 -34.35 -19.76 21.42
C ASP A 452 -34.92 -21.18 21.36
N GLU A 453 -36.25 -21.35 21.48
CA GLU A 453 -36.91 -22.64 21.30
C GLU A 453 -36.77 -23.17 19.85
N ILE A 454 -36.83 -22.28 18.86
CA ILE A 454 -36.55 -22.64 17.45
C ILE A 454 -35.09 -23.07 17.31
N GLY A 455 -34.15 -22.33 17.92
CA GLY A 455 -32.73 -22.65 17.93
C GLY A 455 -32.45 -24.05 18.51
N LEU A 456 -32.99 -24.34 19.68
CA LEU A 456 -32.88 -25.65 20.33
C LEU A 456 -33.45 -26.79 19.47
N SER A 457 -34.56 -26.53 18.77
CA SER A 457 -35.10 -27.50 17.81
C SER A 457 -34.17 -27.71 16.62
N ILE A 458 -33.64 -26.64 16.03
CA ILE A 458 -32.69 -26.71 14.91
C ILE A 458 -31.42 -27.44 15.33
N ASP A 459 -30.95 -27.27 16.56
CA ASP A 459 -29.73 -27.93 17.03
C ASP A 459 -29.84 -29.45 16.94
N SER A 460 -31.03 -30.00 17.15
CA SER A 460 -31.34 -31.44 16.99
C SER A 460 -31.40 -31.93 15.53
N TRP A 461 -31.48 -31.03 14.54
CA TRP A 461 -31.52 -31.40 13.13
C TRP A 461 -30.14 -31.86 12.64
N ASP A 462 -30.15 -32.84 11.74
CA ASP A 462 -28.94 -33.26 11.03
C ASP A 462 -28.49 -32.18 10.02
N TYR A 463 -27.27 -32.34 9.50
CA TYR A 463 -26.69 -31.38 8.56
C TYR A 463 -27.49 -31.24 7.26
N ASP A 464 -28.03 -32.35 6.74
CA ASP A 464 -28.75 -32.38 5.47
C ASP A 464 -30.10 -31.68 5.60
N GLN A 465 -30.79 -31.86 6.73
CA GLN A 465 -32.00 -31.14 7.10
C GLN A 465 -31.73 -29.64 7.20
N LYS A 466 -30.71 -29.23 7.97
CA LYS A 466 -30.32 -27.82 8.12
C LYS A 466 -30.02 -27.20 6.75
N THR A 467 -29.25 -27.90 5.93
CA THR A 467 -28.89 -27.50 4.56
C THR A 467 -30.10 -27.35 3.65
N LEU A 468 -30.98 -28.36 3.62
CA LEU A 468 -32.18 -28.37 2.79
C LEU A 468 -33.10 -27.19 3.12
N TYR A 469 -33.34 -26.95 4.41
CA TYR A 469 -34.20 -25.87 4.86
C TYR A 469 -33.59 -24.49 4.60
N LEU A 470 -32.29 -24.31 4.87
CA LEU A 470 -31.61 -23.04 4.65
C LEU A 470 -31.66 -22.66 3.15
N ARG A 471 -31.34 -23.61 2.26
CA ARG A 471 -31.38 -23.41 0.80
C ARG A 471 -32.78 -23.11 0.26
N ARG A 472 -33.84 -23.58 0.92
CA ARG A 472 -35.24 -23.33 0.51
C ARG A 472 -35.77 -22.00 1.02
N ILE A 473 -35.45 -21.64 2.26
CA ILE A 473 -36.07 -20.50 2.95
C ILE A 473 -35.34 -19.19 2.66
N LEU A 474 -34.01 -19.22 2.56
CA LEU A 474 -33.18 -18.04 2.32
C LEU A 474 -33.59 -17.26 1.03
N PRO A 475 -33.83 -17.91 -0.13
CA PRO A 475 -34.28 -17.21 -1.34
C PRO A 475 -35.65 -16.53 -1.18
N VAL A 476 -36.57 -17.13 -0.42
CA VAL A 476 -37.94 -16.63 -0.23
C VAL A 476 -37.92 -15.37 0.63
N HIS A 477 -37.08 -15.33 1.67
CA HIS A 477 -36.94 -14.16 2.54
C HIS A 477 -36.34 -12.96 1.82
N LEU A 478 -35.30 -13.18 1.01
CA LEU A 478 -34.69 -12.13 0.19
C LEU A 478 -35.69 -11.54 -0.82
N ALA A 479 -36.52 -12.38 -1.44
CA ALA A 479 -37.53 -11.92 -2.40
C ALA A 479 -38.65 -11.06 -1.78
N ARG A 480 -38.90 -11.20 -0.47
CA ARG A 480 -39.95 -10.46 0.26
C ARG A 480 -39.46 -9.17 0.92
N GLY A 481 -38.16 -8.84 0.81
CA GLY A 481 -37.58 -7.66 1.47
C GLY A 481 -37.65 -7.70 3.00
N GLY A 482 -37.85 -8.89 3.59
CA GLY A 482 -37.98 -9.05 5.03
C GLY A 482 -36.68 -8.77 5.78
N LEU A 483 -36.79 -8.36 7.05
CA LEU A 483 -35.70 -8.05 7.99
C LEU A 483 -34.73 -9.22 8.28
N GLY A 484 -34.99 -10.42 7.74
CA GLY A 484 -34.29 -11.67 8.03
C GLY A 484 -32.88 -11.91 7.48
N PRO A 485 -32.23 -10.98 6.75
CA PRO A 485 -30.79 -11.06 6.48
C PRO A 485 -30.01 -9.79 6.90
N ALA A 486 -30.59 -8.90 7.71
CA ALA A 486 -29.87 -7.73 8.24
C ALA A 486 -28.66 -8.13 9.13
N SER A 487 -28.64 -9.36 9.64
CA SER A 487 -27.53 -9.91 10.43
C SER A 487 -26.37 -10.42 9.58
N VAL A 488 -26.56 -10.76 8.29
CA VAL A 488 -25.48 -11.32 7.48
C VAL A 488 -24.55 -10.21 7.02
N SER A 489 -23.34 -10.21 7.57
CA SER A 489 -22.33 -9.19 7.28
C SER A 489 -20.94 -9.80 7.22
N TYR A 490 -20.12 -9.32 6.30
CA TYR A 490 -18.71 -9.68 6.18
C TYR A 490 -17.89 -8.41 6.20
N SER A 491 -16.76 -8.44 6.89
CA SER A 491 -15.80 -7.34 7.02
C SER A 491 -14.48 -7.77 6.39
N TRP A 492 -13.90 -6.89 5.57
CA TRP A 492 -12.80 -7.21 4.68
C TRP A 492 -11.67 -6.19 4.84
N ASP A 493 -10.42 -6.66 4.75
CA ASP A 493 -9.24 -5.87 4.45
C ASP A 493 -8.93 -6.10 2.97
N LEU A 494 -8.99 -5.05 2.15
CA LEU A 494 -8.67 -5.13 0.73
C LEU A 494 -7.39 -4.34 0.46
N ASN A 495 -6.44 -4.97 -0.22
CA ASN A 495 -5.25 -4.35 -0.77
C ASN A 495 -5.40 -4.17 -2.29
N THR A 496 -6.18 -3.16 -2.69
CA THR A 496 -6.55 -2.92 -4.09
C THR A 496 -6.57 -1.44 -4.40
N ASP A 497 -6.56 -1.10 -5.69
CA ASP A 497 -6.56 0.30 -6.12
C ASP A 497 -7.91 1.01 -5.93
N THR A 498 -7.84 2.34 -5.89
CA THR A 498 -9.01 3.21 -5.68
C THR A 498 -10.03 3.09 -6.81
N ALA A 499 -9.58 2.91 -8.06
CA ALA A 499 -10.47 2.83 -9.21
C ALA A 499 -11.39 1.60 -9.13
N LYS A 500 -10.87 0.46 -8.66
CA LYS A 500 -11.67 -0.75 -8.41
C LYS A 500 -12.68 -0.54 -7.28
N ILE A 501 -12.27 0.06 -6.16
CA ILE A 501 -13.18 0.38 -5.02
C ILE A 501 -14.29 1.33 -5.47
N ALA A 502 -13.93 2.39 -6.19
CA ALA A 502 -14.87 3.35 -6.76
C ALA A 502 -15.95 2.67 -7.60
N TYR A 503 -15.53 1.73 -8.46
CA TYR A 503 -16.44 0.96 -9.30
C TYR A 503 -17.41 0.11 -8.46
N LEU A 504 -16.91 -0.61 -7.47
CA LEU A 504 -17.75 -1.47 -6.61
C LEU A 504 -18.74 -0.65 -5.75
N VAL A 505 -18.32 0.52 -5.26
CA VAL A 505 -19.21 1.46 -4.56
C VAL A 505 -20.30 2.00 -5.50
N ASP A 506 -19.97 2.40 -6.73
CA ASP A 506 -20.96 2.88 -7.73
C ASP A 506 -22.03 1.80 -8.03
N LYS A 507 -21.63 0.53 -8.03
CA LYS A 507 -22.54 -0.61 -8.23
C LYS A 507 -23.26 -1.06 -6.95
N ASN A 508 -23.10 -0.33 -5.84
CA ASN A 508 -23.64 -0.69 -4.53
C ASN A 508 -23.25 -2.12 -4.12
N ALA A 509 -22.02 -2.52 -4.43
CA ALA A 509 -21.51 -3.87 -4.23
C ALA A 509 -20.78 -4.03 -2.88
N LEU A 510 -20.33 -2.93 -2.26
CA LEU A 510 -19.72 -2.90 -0.93
C LEU A 510 -19.92 -1.54 -0.25
N THR A 511 -19.61 -1.48 1.04
CA THR A 511 -19.58 -0.25 1.83
C THR A 511 -18.18 -0.05 2.40
N VAL A 512 -17.57 1.11 2.15
CA VAL A 512 -16.26 1.45 2.74
C VAL A 512 -16.46 1.90 4.19
N ILE A 513 -15.74 1.27 5.11
CA ILE A 513 -15.72 1.61 6.54
C ILE A 513 -14.58 2.59 6.81
N ASN A 514 -13.38 2.26 6.33
CA ASN A 514 -12.17 3.06 6.54
C ASN A 514 -11.15 2.81 5.42
N SER A 515 -10.18 3.71 5.27
CA SER A 515 -9.08 3.57 4.32
C SER A 515 -7.80 4.20 4.87
N GLN A 516 -6.65 3.62 4.56
CA GLN A 516 -5.38 4.28 4.83
C GLN A 516 -5.17 5.48 3.88
N LEU A 517 -4.30 6.41 4.29
CA LEU A 517 -3.85 7.49 3.42
C LEU A 517 -3.16 6.90 2.17
N PRO A 518 -3.50 7.31 0.94
CA PRO A 518 -2.89 6.81 -0.28
C PRO A 518 -1.41 7.06 -0.27
N THR A 519 -0.73 6.05 -0.76
CA THR A 519 0.70 6.02 -0.85
C THR A 519 1.06 5.09 -1.99
N PRO A 520 2.10 5.39 -2.77
CA PRO A 520 2.53 4.54 -3.87
C PRO A 520 3.29 3.29 -3.39
N ILE A 521 3.55 3.13 -2.08
CA ILE A 521 4.36 2.04 -1.53
C ILE A 521 3.78 0.65 -1.77
N TYR A 522 2.47 0.54 -1.98
CA TYR A 522 1.80 -0.73 -2.26
C TYR A 522 1.84 -1.09 -3.76
N GLY A 523 2.45 -0.24 -4.59
CA GLY A 523 2.61 -0.46 -6.02
C GLY A 523 1.30 -0.35 -6.80
N TYR A 524 1.31 -0.88 -8.01
CA TYR A 524 0.17 -0.87 -8.94
C TYR A 524 0.24 -2.09 -9.86
N GLU A 525 -0.85 -2.37 -10.56
CA GLU A 525 -0.93 -3.44 -11.56
C GLU A 525 -1.11 -2.83 -12.95
N VAL A 526 -0.41 -3.38 -13.93
CA VAL A 526 -0.62 -3.03 -15.33
C VAL A 526 -1.79 -3.87 -15.85
N PRO A 527 -2.90 -3.27 -16.29
CA PRO A 527 -4.02 -4.04 -16.83
C PRO A 527 -3.61 -4.84 -18.07
N GLU A 528 -4.05 -6.09 -18.19
CA GLU A 528 -3.72 -6.99 -19.32
C GLU A 528 -4.00 -6.35 -20.70
N ILE A 529 -5.01 -5.48 -20.79
CA ILE A 529 -5.33 -4.73 -22.00
C ILE A 529 -4.25 -3.70 -22.39
N ILE A 530 -3.56 -3.11 -21.42
CA ILE A 530 -2.42 -2.23 -21.65
C ILE A 530 -1.24 -3.04 -22.20
N GLU A 531 -1.00 -4.22 -21.63
CA GLU A 531 0.07 -5.14 -22.06
C GLU A 531 -0.19 -5.63 -23.50
N LYS A 532 -1.40 -6.12 -23.77
CA LYS A 532 -1.83 -6.57 -25.11
C LYS A 532 -1.68 -5.50 -26.19
N MET A 533 -1.87 -4.23 -25.83
CA MET A 533 -1.79 -3.10 -26.75
C MET A 533 -0.38 -2.49 -26.85
N THR A 534 0.60 -3.10 -26.16
CA THR A 534 1.99 -2.66 -26.06
C THR A 534 2.13 -1.22 -25.57
N LEU A 535 1.26 -0.80 -24.64
CA LEU A 535 1.25 0.54 -24.04
C LEU A 535 1.86 0.57 -22.63
N THR A 536 2.51 -0.52 -22.20
CA THR A 536 3.07 -0.68 -20.86
C THR A 536 4.03 0.45 -20.49
N ASP A 537 4.96 0.82 -21.37
CA ASP A 537 5.94 1.87 -21.08
C ASP A 537 5.28 3.24 -20.82
N SER A 538 4.26 3.57 -21.62
CA SER A 538 3.49 4.82 -21.44
C SER A 538 2.68 4.79 -20.14
N PHE A 539 2.13 3.63 -19.77
CA PHE A 539 1.40 3.47 -18.52
C PHE A 539 2.35 3.63 -17.32
N VAL A 540 3.49 2.93 -17.33
CA VAL A 540 4.50 2.96 -16.28
C VAL A 540 5.10 4.35 -16.11
N ASP A 541 5.41 5.07 -17.19
CA ASP A 541 5.95 6.44 -17.11
C ASP A 541 5.00 7.40 -16.36
N ILE A 542 3.69 7.23 -16.47
CA ILE A 542 2.71 8.04 -15.73
C ILE A 542 2.77 7.71 -14.22
N PHE A 543 2.91 6.44 -13.85
CA PHE A 543 3.06 6.01 -12.45
C PHE A 543 4.41 6.44 -11.85
N ASP A 544 5.51 6.36 -12.61
CA ASP A 544 6.83 6.86 -12.20
C ASP A 544 6.80 8.36 -11.88
N LYS A 545 6.09 9.15 -12.70
CA LYS A 545 5.87 10.59 -12.44
C LYS A 545 5.06 10.83 -11.17
N SER A 546 4.02 10.03 -10.93
CA SER A 546 3.23 10.10 -9.70
C SER A 546 4.07 9.80 -8.46
N LEU A 547 4.89 8.75 -8.49
CA LEU A 547 5.79 8.39 -7.40
C LEU A 547 6.84 9.48 -7.14
N SER A 548 7.46 10.01 -8.21
CA SER A 548 8.43 11.10 -8.10
C SER A 548 7.81 12.35 -7.47
N LEU A 549 6.56 12.66 -7.85
CA LEU A 549 5.83 13.80 -7.30
C LEU A 549 5.43 13.58 -5.84
N HIS A 550 4.95 12.37 -5.50
CA HIS A 550 4.63 12.00 -4.12
C HIS A 550 5.84 12.22 -3.20
N SER A 551 7.00 11.66 -3.56
CA SER A 551 8.25 11.81 -2.81
C SER A 551 8.68 13.26 -2.65
N LEU A 552 8.45 14.11 -3.66
CA LEU A 552 8.72 15.54 -3.57
C LEU A 552 7.78 16.24 -2.59
N LEU A 553 6.47 15.95 -2.64
CA LEU A 553 5.50 16.58 -1.75
C LEU A 553 5.69 16.16 -0.30
N GLU A 554 6.03 14.89 -0.07
CA GLU A 554 6.29 14.35 1.26
C GLU A 554 7.52 14.98 1.92
N SER A 555 8.54 15.32 1.12
CA SER A 555 9.75 16.01 1.61
C SER A 555 9.58 17.52 1.77
N SER A 556 8.54 18.12 1.19
CA SER A 556 8.35 19.59 1.16
C SER A 556 7.10 20.08 1.89
N SER A 557 6.26 19.19 2.45
CA SER A 557 4.97 19.55 3.04
C SER A 557 4.46 18.55 4.08
N ARG A 558 3.23 18.74 4.60
CA ARG A 558 2.58 17.75 5.47
C ARG A 558 2.37 16.43 4.70
N PRO A 559 2.52 15.25 5.34
CA PRO A 559 2.34 13.94 4.69
C PRO A 559 1.03 13.83 3.90
N ASP A 560 -0.05 14.43 4.42
CA ASP A 560 -1.38 14.46 3.81
C ASP A 560 -1.39 15.06 2.40
N ASN A 561 -0.48 15.99 2.09
CA ASN A 561 -0.41 16.60 0.78
C ASN A 561 0.21 15.66 -0.27
N ALA A 562 1.09 14.75 0.15
CA ALA A 562 1.71 13.78 -0.75
C ALA A 562 0.66 12.84 -1.36
N ALA A 563 -0.40 12.52 -0.61
CA ALA A 563 -1.52 11.70 -1.07
C ALA A 563 -2.20 12.26 -2.34
N TYR A 564 -2.17 13.58 -2.57
CA TYR A 564 -2.73 14.17 -3.80
C TYR A 564 -1.95 13.80 -5.07
N ALA A 565 -0.67 13.43 -4.95
CA ALA A 565 0.13 12.99 -6.09
C ALA A 565 -0.13 11.53 -6.50
N VAL A 566 -0.80 10.76 -5.64
CA VAL A 566 -1.10 9.34 -5.89
C VAL A 566 -2.16 9.24 -6.98
N LEU A 567 -1.96 8.33 -7.94
CA LEU A 567 -2.96 7.95 -8.94
C LEU A 567 -3.99 6.97 -8.38
N GLY A 568 -5.20 6.97 -8.93
CA GLY A 568 -6.26 6.04 -8.55
C GLY A 568 -5.95 4.56 -8.74
N GLY A 569 -4.91 4.23 -9.50
CA GLY A 569 -4.46 2.86 -9.77
C GLY A 569 -3.36 2.36 -8.84
N HIS A 570 -2.83 3.19 -7.93
CA HIS A 570 -1.98 2.67 -6.86
C HIS A 570 -2.82 1.88 -5.88
N LYS A 571 -2.30 0.75 -5.42
CA LYS A 571 -2.91 -0.08 -4.40
C LYS A 571 -2.99 0.71 -3.09
N GLY A 572 -4.08 0.48 -2.37
CA GLY A 572 -4.30 1.03 -1.04
C GLY A 572 -4.98 -0.01 -0.16
N ARG A 573 -4.96 0.27 1.15
CA ARG A 573 -5.61 -0.57 2.17
C ARG A 573 -6.98 -0.04 2.53
N TRP A 574 -7.98 -0.89 2.39
CA TRP A 574 -9.38 -0.56 2.60
C TRP A 574 -10.02 -1.51 3.60
N GLN A 575 -10.69 -0.95 4.59
CA GLN A 575 -11.62 -1.70 5.41
C GLN A 575 -13.02 -1.53 4.83
N VAL A 576 -13.64 -2.62 4.40
CA VAL A 576 -14.98 -2.58 3.81
C VAL A 576 -15.90 -3.61 4.46
N SER A 577 -17.20 -3.39 4.36
CA SER A 577 -18.23 -4.36 4.73
C SER A 577 -19.11 -4.73 3.55
N THR A 578 -19.59 -5.96 3.53
CA THR A 578 -20.63 -6.42 2.61
C THR A 578 -21.78 -7.09 3.36
N SER A 579 -23.01 -6.78 2.97
CA SER A 579 -24.21 -7.54 3.30
C SER A 579 -24.42 -8.70 2.33
N LEU A 580 -25.36 -9.61 2.62
CA LEU A 580 -25.74 -10.67 1.69
C LEU A 580 -26.22 -10.13 0.32
N SER A 581 -27.00 -9.05 0.32
CA SER A 581 -27.48 -8.42 -0.93
C SER A 581 -26.33 -7.84 -1.76
N GLN A 582 -25.33 -7.25 -1.09
CA GLN A 582 -24.11 -6.74 -1.71
C GLN A 582 -23.25 -7.87 -2.29
N LEU A 583 -23.13 -9.02 -1.60
CA LEU A 583 -22.42 -10.18 -2.13
C LEU A 583 -23.10 -10.80 -3.36
N ILE A 584 -24.44 -10.84 -3.38
CA ILE A 584 -25.19 -11.22 -4.58
C ILE A 584 -24.89 -10.24 -5.72
N GLN A 585 -24.83 -8.94 -5.42
CA GLN A 585 -24.46 -7.92 -6.40
C GLN A 585 -23.03 -8.10 -6.93
N ILE A 586 -22.05 -8.39 -6.06
CA ILE A 586 -20.67 -8.72 -6.43
C ILE A 586 -20.64 -9.92 -7.39
N ALA A 587 -21.35 -11.00 -7.07
CA ALA A 587 -21.41 -12.18 -7.92
C ALA A 587 -22.12 -11.91 -9.26
N ASN A 588 -23.16 -11.06 -9.28
CA ASN A 588 -23.82 -10.65 -10.52
C ASN A 588 -22.87 -9.83 -11.40
N LEU A 589 -22.09 -8.91 -10.83
CA LEU A 589 -21.11 -8.11 -11.57
C LEU A 589 -20.06 -8.99 -12.24
N ALA A 590 -19.54 -10.01 -11.53
CA ALA A 590 -18.56 -10.94 -12.09
C ALA A 590 -19.07 -11.69 -13.34
N ASN A 591 -20.39 -11.86 -13.47
CA ASN A 591 -21.05 -12.55 -14.58
C ASN A 591 -21.66 -11.60 -15.62
N GLN A 592 -21.63 -10.29 -15.37
CA GLN A 592 -22.26 -9.29 -16.23
C GLN A 592 -21.39 -9.02 -17.47
N PRO A 593 -21.95 -9.08 -18.70
CA PRO A 593 -21.20 -8.72 -19.91
C PRO A 593 -20.73 -7.27 -19.86
N GLY A 594 -19.44 -7.06 -20.14
CA GLY A 594 -18.82 -5.73 -20.14
C GLY A 594 -18.21 -5.31 -18.81
N THR A 595 -18.37 -6.10 -17.73
CA THR A 595 -17.60 -5.88 -16.50
C THR A 595 -16.10 -6.00 -16.79
N PRO A 596 -15.27 -5.04 -16.34
CA PRO A 596 -13.84 -5.10 -16.58
C PRO A 596 -13.17 -6.29 -15.88
N GLN A 597 -12.24 -6.94 -16.56
CA GLN A 597 -11.54 -8.13 -16.05
C GLN A 597 -10.94 -7.96 -14.64
N PRO A 598 -10.28 -6.84 -14.28
CA PRO A 598 -9.76 -6.67 -12.92
C PRO A 598 -10.84 -6.58 -11.84
N ILE A 599 -12.07 -6.18 -12.19
CA ILE A 599 -13.21 -6.21 -11.26
C ILE A 599 -13.74 -7.62 -11.11
N ILE A 600 -13.79 -8.38 -12.20
CA ILE A 600 -14.22 -9.78 -12.20
C ILE A 600 -13.34 -10.60 -11.25
N GLU A 601 -12.02 -10.45 -11.34
CA GLU A 601 -11.04 -11.13 -10.48
C GLU A 601 -11.25 -10.80 -9.00
N LEU A 602 -11.36 -9.51 -8.66
CA LEU A 602 -11.61 -9.06 -7.29
C LEU A 602 -12.96 -9.60 -6.75
N CYS A 603 -14.02 -9.59 -7.56
CA CYS A 603 -15.32 -10.14 -7.18
C CYS A 603 -15.24 -11.65 -6.92
N PHE A 604 -14.50 -12.39 -7.74
CA PHE A 604 -14.31 -13.83 -7.55
C PHE A 604 -13.57 -14.16 -6.27
N GLU A 605 -12.50 -13.42 -5.96
CA GLU A 605 -11.72 -13.63 -4.73
C GLU A 605 -12.57 -13.40 -3.47
N ILE A 606 -13.38 -12.32 -3.45
CA ILE A 606 -14.34 -12.05 -2.36
C ILE A 606 -15.33 -13.21 -2.20
N VAL A 607 -15.99 -13.63 -3.29
CA VAL A 607 -17.00 -14.71 -3.23
C VAL A 607 -16.38 -16.06 -2.87
N SER A 608 -15.14 -16.32 -3.29
CA SER A 608 -14.40 -17.53 -2.96
C SER A 608 -14.19 -17.66 -1.43
N GLN A 609 -13.75 -16.58 -0.77
CA GLN A 609 -13.57 -16.60 0.69
C GLN A 609 -14.89 -16.76 1.46
N VAL A 610 -15.99 -16.16 0.98
CA VAL A 610 -17.33 -16.42 1.55
C VAL A 610 -17.68 -17.90 1.46
N THR A 611 -17.45 -18.51 0.30
CA THR A 611 -17.76 -19.94 0.06
C THR A 611 -16.92 -20.84 0.97
N GLY A 612 -15.68 -20.43 1.29
CA GLY A 612 -14.80 -21.12 2.22
C GLY A 612 -15.31 -21.14 3.67
N CYS A 613 -15.93 -20.05 4.15
CA CYS A 613 -16.45 -19.99 5.52
C CYS A 613 -17.94 -20.36 5.65
N HIS A 614 -18.74 -20.11 4.61
CA HIS A 614 -20.19 -20.35 4.55
C HIS A 614 -20.56 -21.00 3.21
N SER A 615 -20.52 -22.33 3.17
CA SER A 615 -20.71 -23.10 1.93
C SER A 615 -22.13 -22.95 1.36
N ASN A 616 -23.18 -22.97 2.20
CA ASN A 616 -24.55 -22.84 1.72
C ASN A 616 -24.88 -21.42 1.27
N ILE A 617 -24.38 -20.40 1.97
CA ILE A 617 -24.52 -19.01 1.52
C ILE A 617 -23.74 -18.77 0.23
N GLY A 618 -22.50 -19.29 0.13
CA GLY A 618 -21.68 -19.22 -1.08
C GLY A 618 -22.36 -19.88 -2.29
N ASP A 619 -22.84 -21.11 -2.14
CA ASP A 619 -23.62 -21.83 -3.16
C ASP A 619 -24.87 -21.05 -3.58
N PHE A 620 -25.56 -20.44 -2.61
CA PHE A 620 -26.73 -19.61 -2.90
C PHE A 620 -26.37 -18.37 -3.72
N ILE A 621 -25.29 -17.66 -3.36
CA ILE A 621 -24.77 -16.50 -4.10
C ILE A 621 -24.47 -16.93 -5.55
N LEU A 622 -23.69 -18.00 -5.74
CA LEU A 622 -23.34 -18.52 -7.07
C LEU A 622 -24.53 -19.09 -7.85
N GLY A 623 -25.54 -19.64 -7.18
CA GLY A 623 -26.77 -20.13 -7.80
C GLY A 623 -27.74 -19.02 -8.20
N SER A 624 -27.73 -17.90 -7.48
CA SER A 624 -28.60 -16.74 -7.76
C SER A 624 -28.25 -16.06 -9.08
N THR A 625 -26.97 -16.03 -9.45
CA THR A 625 -26.48 -15.47 -10.72
C THR A 625 -26.99 -16.26 -11.92
N LYS A 626 -26.96 -17.60 -11.88
CA LYS A 626 -27.49 -18.50 -12.93
C LYS A 626 -28.99 -18.29 -13.19
N ARG A 627 -29.79 -18.04 -12.14
CA ARG A 627 -31.24 -17.80 -12.27
C ARG A 627 -31.56 -16.42 -12.86
N GLN A 628 -30.72 -15.40 -12.62
CA GLN A 628 -30.89 -14.07 -13.21
C GLN A 628 -30.51 -14.04 -14.70
N THR A 629 -29.43 -14.72 -15.10
CA THR A 629 -29.02 -14.81 -16.51
C THR A 629 -30.09 -15.52 -17.36
N ASP A 630 -30.70 -16.59 -16.84
CA ASP A 630 -31.83 -17.27 -17.49
C ASP A 630 -33.08 -16.39 -17.62
N LYS A 631 -33.41 -15.59 -16.59
CA LYS A 631 -34.53 -14.62 -16.65
C LYS A 631 -34.27 -13.51 -17.67
N GLN A 632 -33.06 -12.95 -17.72
CA GLN A 632 -32.68 -11.93 -18.72
C GLN A 632 -32.68 -12.49 -20.14
N ASN A 633 -32.24 -13.74 -20.34
CA ASN A 633 -32.28 -14.40 -21.65
C ASN A 633 -33.72 -14.70 -22.11
N ARG A 634 -34.62 -15.08 -21.20
CA ARG A 634 -36.06 -15.23 -21.48
C ARG A 634 -36.74 -13.88 -21.79
N SER A 635 -36.42 -12.79 -21.08
CA SER A 635 -36.98 -11.46 -21.36
C SER A 635 -36.47 -10.87 -22.68
N ARG A 636 -35.20 -11.11 -23.05
CA ARG A 636 -34.63 -10.76 -24.36
C ARG A 636 -35.28 -11.55 -25.51
N ARG A 637 -35.59 -12.84 -25.30
CA ARG A 637 -36.38 -13.64 -26.26
C ARG A 637 -37.81 -13.10 -26.41
N HIS A 638 -38.45 -12.69 -25.32
CA HIS A 638 -39.80 -12.10 -25.37
C HIS A 638 -39.83 -10.72 -26.05
N ARG A 639 -38.82 -9.86 -25.83
CA ARG A 639 -38.69 -8.57 -26.55
C ARG A 639 -38.42 -8.74 -28.05
N ARG A 640 -37.68 -9.79 -28.45
CA ARG A 640 -37.45 -10.15 -29.86
C ARG A 640 -38.69 -10.73 -30.54
N THR A 641 -39.60 -11.37 -29.80
CA THR A 641 -40.88 -11.84 -30.35
C THR A 641 -41.96 -10.76 -30.36
N SER A 642 -41.89 -9.75 -29.46
CA SER A 642 -42.82 -8.60 -29.48
C SER A 642 -42.45 -7.49 -30.47
N THR A 643 -41.22 -7.48 -31.02
CA THR A 643 -40.81 -6.58 -32.13
C THR A 643 -41.01 -7.21 -33.52
N LYS A 644 -41.55 -8.44 -33.57
CA LYS A 644 -41.91 -9.16 -34.80
C LYS A 644 -43.42 -9.48 -34.89
N ARG A 645 -44.26 -8.74 -34.17
CA ARG A 645 -45.71 -8.77 -34.32
C ARG A 645 -46.23 -7.39 -34.63
#